data_AF-A0A1F3QUJ4-F1
#
_entry.id   AF-A0A1F3QUJ4-F1
#
_cell.length_a   1.000
_cell.length_b   1.000
_cell.length_c   1.000
_cell.angle_alpha   90.00
_cell.angle_beta   90.00
_cell.angle_gamma   90.00
#
_symmetry.space_group_name_H-M   'P 1'
#
loop_
_entity.id
_entity.type
_entity.pdbx_description
1 polymer ?
#
loop_
_entity_poly.entity_id
_entity_poly.type
_entity_poly.pdbx_seq_one_letter_code
_entity_poly.pdbx_strand_id
1 'polypeptide(L)'
;MKSKILISIIAIIISGNFLFATPVISNVNTNSNNIPLFDKFEITYNMNSYANPYDPTIIQSYCEFWSPSGQYFKVFGFYFSDYVKSIVTCTTSASPEYPCEVLTPNGTNNWKIRFTPNEVGTWSYKLTSIDNLGSTVFPLSGTSSFDCIQSTNKGFIVKANNKFLKRTSGEFYFPVGENVSWYGSPAFWGTETYGTNEYQYYIDNLSDNGSNFMRVFLDMYEGIALIGLDYTSQQTYFNLYNQKDAWQLDWILNYAKVKNINIMLCLFSHQNWGNDGYCLNAWDNKNPFNSNKGGPITTPYQFFSNTTAIKKTKNLIKYIVSRWGFATNLHAWELWNEVNQIRTFNSSLLPPKSYDFYIINWHQDMYNYINQIDPFKHLITTSYAGGIDNTNIPVFNIVDFSQTHDYKDPITNTNDDFQNHFYAVAEAASQLNKPYMNGEWGVIDTVNPYLWKDNDPNGFELHNSLWSSSFSTSMGAVSNWFWNNDYIKGLNLFHMYGSMASFMNNLPIPSSSFSPQKITNINGIRSYYMANTNTDTIYGWLQDINFHFQNLRLTPDGTTYLMTLNPIYKPTPNTSNNEITLPVSINQNNKSFIVEWYSAETGLIYQTASVISANNTIILNMPISLRTSAFGDAVFKVYLDCNQFIWREGILSNTYQNVASDLASAPNDGSVFYRTADNKLNSIWWNPTIENWERSELNNAANNVAGDIAPAPNGSVFYRTIDNKINSIWWNPVINNWERSELNNSANNVAGDIISAPYNGCAFYRTTDNKLNSIWWNPTINNWQWSGLNNAANNVSGDVVSAPYDGCAFYRTTDNKLNSIWWNPAINNWQWSGLNNAANNVAGGVVSASYGNVFYRTTDNKINSIWWNPAINNWEWSELNNAANNVPSGNLTPDNLGNVFFRGSDNIIHRIFYKSQCYYIPSEEFHKYGLFSNSEEQLLPNEFNIYPNPTNGAFNVELEYIDGLTTIEVFNAMGSIVLEKNITSRNLVRLDIQNQPNGIYFVKIISSNNINVKKIIKN
;
A
#
# COMPACT_ATOMS: atom_id res chain seq x y z
N MET A 1 34.68 -62.96 80.13
CA MET A 1 36.04 -63.23 79.57
C MET A 1 36.01 -62.80 78.11
N LYS A 2 36.71 -61.71 77.73
CA LYS A 2 37.98 -61.70 76.94
C LYS A 2 37.82 -62.36 75.55
N SER A 3 38.18 -61.78 74.40
CA SER A 3 39.16 -60.73 74.10
C SER A 3 39.04 -60.15 72.66
N LYS A 4 39.32 -58.84 72.53
CA LYS A 4 40.12 -58.09 71.51
C LYS A 4 40.30 -58.61 70.07
N ILE A 5 40.15 -57.70 69.10
CA ILE A 5 41.16 -57.12 68.15
C ILE A 5 40.38 -56.18 67.20
N LEU A 6 40.45 -54.84 67.32
CA LEU A 6 41.37 -53.87 66.69
C LEU A 6 41.47 -53.96 65.16
N ILE A 7 41.01 -52.94 64.42
CA ILE A 7 41.64 -52.39 63.20
C ILE A 7 41.23 -50.92 63.05
N SER A 8 42.24 -50.11 62.77
CA SER A 8 42.27 -48.65 62.77
C SER A 8 41.96 -48.04 61.39
N ILE A 9 41.54 -46.78 61.47
CA ILE A 9 41.31 -45.80 60.41
C ILE A 9 42.61 -45.50 59.62
N ILE A 10 42.52 -45.48 58.29
CA ILE A 10 43.34 -44.62 57.42
C ILE A 10 42.41 -43.95 56.41
N ALA A 11 42.31 -42.62 56.53
CA ALA A 11 41.76 -41.74 55.51
C ALA A 11 42.78 -41.59 54.37
N ILE A 12 42.35 -41.86 53.14
CA ILE A 12 43.00 -41.33 51.95
C ILE A 12 42.02 -40.32 51.35
N ILE A 13 42.32 -39.05 51.61
CA ILE A 13 41.82 -37.91 50.87
C ILE A 13 42.46 -38.01 49.49
N ILE A 14 41.70 -38.49 48.50
CA ILE A 14 41.89 -38.04 47.12
C ILE A 14 40.75 -37.05 46.90
N SER A 15 41.03 -35.80 47.27
CA SER A 15 40.39 -34.63 46.67
C SER A 15 40.78 -34.62 45.19
N GLY A 16 40.10 -35.46 44.40
CA GLY A 16 39.97 -35.19 42.98
C GLY A 16 39.18 -33.89 42.89
N ASN A 17 39.88 -32.79 42.61
CA ASN A 17 39.25 -31.60 42.07
C ASN A 17 38.51 -32.06 40.81
N PHE A 18 37.23 -32.43 40.93
CA PHE A 18 36.31 -32.22 39.83
C PHE A 18 36.27 -30.70 39.67
N LEU A 19 37.20 -30.20 38.85
CA LEU A 19 37.01 -28.93 38.16
C LEU A 19 35.71 -29.11 37.40
N PHE A 20 34.61 -28.68 38.01
CA PHE A 20 33.34 -28.56 37.33
C PHE A 20 33.57 -27.58 36.19
N ALA A 21 33.72 -28.11 34.97
CA ALA A 21 34.01 -27.31 33.80
C ALA A 21 32.75 -26.52 33.43
N THR A 22 32.93 -25.23 33.14
CA THR A 22 31.91 -24.37 32.52
C THR A 22 31.35 -25.02 31.24
N PRO A 23 30.22 -24.53 30.67
CA PRO A 23 29.67 -25.10 29.44
C PRO A 23 30.76 -25.22 28.35
N VAL A 24 30.98 -26.39 27.76
CA VAL A 24 31.96 -26.53 26.68
C VAL A 24 31.25 -26.39 25.34
N ILE A 25 31.56 -25.34 24.59
CA ILE A 25 31.09 -25.18 23.20
C ILE A 25 32.12 -25.83 22.27
N SER A 26 31.69 -26.76 21.42
CA SER A 26 32.54 -27.43 20.43
C SER A 26 31.80 -27.65 19.12
N ASN A 27 32.54 -27.99 18.05
CA ASN A 27 31.99 -28.30 16.72
C ASN A 27 31.02 -27.24 16.17
N VAL A 28 31.36 -25.96 16.33
CA VAL A 28 30.55 -24.85 15.82
C VAL A 28 30.64 -24.78 14.30
N ASN A 29 29.52 -24.97 13.62
CA ASN A 29 29.39 -24.92 12.17
C ASN A 29 28.20 -24.06 11.76
N THR A 30 28.30 -23.36 10.63
CA THR A 30 27.21 -22.59 10.03
C THR A 30 26.70 -23.27 8.76
N ASN A 31 25.45 -23.03 8.37
CA ASN A 31 24.88 -23.59 7.14
C ASN A 31 25.44 -22.94 5.86
N SER A 32 25.82 -21.67 5.92
CA SER A 32 26.45 -20.93 4.83
C SER A 32 27.12 -19.66 5.36
N ASN A 33 28.09 -19.13 4.62
CA ASN A 33 28.67 -17.80 4.86
C ASN A 33 27.97 -16.68 4.07
N ASN A 34 27.15 -17.05 3.07
CA ASN A 34 26.32 -16.13 2.29
C ASN A 34 24.86 -16.51 2.48
N ILE A 35 24.08 -15.62 3.09
CA ILE A 35 22.69 -15.85 3.46
C ILE A 35 21.81 -14.89 2.67
N PRO A 36 20.88 -15.35 1.83
CA PRO A 36 19.94 -14.45 1.19
C PRO A 36 19.13 -13.68 2.23
N LEU A 37 18.81 -12.42 1.95
CA LEU A 37 17.95 -11.56 2.76
C LEU A 37 16.67 -12.33 3.13
N PHE A 38 16.28 -12.26 4.40
CA PHE A 38 15.13 -12.98 4.94
C PHE A 38 15.22 -14.52 4.91
N ASP A 39 16.39 -15.09 4.62
CA ASP A 39 16.60 -16.53 4.64
C ASP A 39 17.32 -17.00 5.92
N LYS A 40 17.36 -18.31 6.15
CA LYS A 40 17.85 -18.88 7.41
C LYS A 40 19.38 -18.87 7.50
N PHE A 41 19.92 -18.18 8.50
CA PHE A 41 21.24 -18.45 9.07
C PHE A 41 21.11 -19.42 10.25
N GLU A 42 21.85 -20.52 10.23
CA GLU A 42 21.78 -21.56 11.27
C GLU A 42 23.18 -21.90 11.77
N ILE A 43 23.38 -21.84 13.10
CA ILE A 43 24.59 -22.32 13.78
C ILE A 43 24.25 -23.66 14.42
N THR A 44 25.04 -24.69 14.15
CA THR A 44 25.00 -25.99 14.83
C THR A 44 26.25 -26.15 15.68
N TYR A 45 26.10 -26.58 16.93
CA TYR A 45 27.21 -26.76 17.87
C TYR A 45 26.89 -27.83 18.92
N ASN A 46 27.93 -28.35 19.54
CA ASN A 46 27.84 -29.32 20.62
C ASN A 46 28.05 -28.63 21.97
N MET A 47 27.37 -29.16 22.99
CA MET A 47 27.56 -28.80 24.40
C MET A 47 27.71 -30.04 25.26
N ASN A 48 28.12 -29.84 26.53
CA ASN A 48 28.05 -30.85 27.57
C ASN A 48 26.64 -31.49 27.63
N SER A 49 26.56 -32.73 28.11
CA SER A 49 25.27 -33.40 28.35
C SER A 49 24.59 -32.84 29.60
N TYR A 50 23.31 -32.48 29.49
CA TYR A 50 22.48 -32.00 30.59
C TYR A 50 21.29 -32.93 30.80
N ALA A 51 20.93 -33.19 32.07
CA ALA A 51 19.79 -34.06 32.42
C ALA A 51 18.46 -33.52 31.87
N ASN A 52 18.32 -32.20 31.81
CA ASN A 52 17.21 -31.54 31.12
C ASN A 52 17.77 -30.35 30.31
N PRO A 53 17.96 -30.49 28.99
CA PRO A 53 18.48 -29.41 28.15
C PRO A 53 17.44 -28.32 27.83
N TYR A 54 16.21 -28.45 28.32
CA TYR A 54 15.11 -27.53 28.03
C TYR A 54 14.80 -26.56 29.19
N ASP A 55 15.37 -26.79 30.38
CA ASP A 55 15.20 -25.90 31.52
C ASP A 55 16.27 -24.79 31.51
N PRO A 56 15.90 -23.52 31.31
CA PRO A 56 16.85 -22.42 31.31
C PRO A 56 17.55 -22.18 32.65
N THR A 57 17.06 -22.76 33.76
CA THR A 57 17.79 -22.70 35.05
C THR A 57 18.87 -23.78 35.16
N ILE A 58 18.97 -24.69 34.20
CA ILE A 58 20.01 -25.72 34.12
C ILE A 58 21.04 -25.34 33.06
N ILE A 59 20.57 -25.00 31.86
CA ILE A 59 21.40 -24.59 30.73
C ILE A 59 20.65 -23.60 29.87
N GLN A 60 21.32 -22.51 29.50
CA GLN A 60 20.80 -21.53 28.57
C GLN A 60 21.87 -21.18 27.54
N SER A 61 21.52 -21.26 26.26
CA SER A 61 22.35 -20.74 25.18
C SER A 61 21.61 -19.65 24.40
N TYR A 62 22.35 -18.66 23.93
CA TYR A 62 21.83 -17.60 23.06
C TYR A 62 22.94 -17.03 22.18
N CYS A 63 22.55 -16.44 21.06
CA CYS A 63 23.46 -15.74 20.18
C CYS A 63 22.99 -14.29 19.99
N GLU A 64 23.95 -13.40 20.10
CA GLU A 64 23.81 -11.98 19.82
C GLU A 64 24.25 -11.72 18.38
N PHE A 65 23.47 -10.92 17.65
CA PHE A 65 23.70 -10.54 16.26
C PHE A 65 23.69 -9.02 16.12
N TRP A 66 24.57 -8.51 15.26
CA TRP A 66 24.66 -7.09 14.91
C TRP A 66 24.56 -6.94 13.39
N SER A 67 23.60 -6.14 12.94
CA SER A 67 23.40 -5.83 11.53
C SER A 67 24.51 -4.91 10.99
N PRO A 68 24.64 -4.77 9.65
CA PRO A 68 25.56 -3.81 9.05
C PRO A 68 25.33 -2.36 9.51
N SER A 69 24.08 -1.97 9.77
CA SER A 69 23.72 -0.67 10.36
C SER A 69 23.87 -0.59 11.89
N GLY A 70 24.20 -1.69 12.56
CA GLY A 70 24.43 -1.75 14.01
C GLY A 70 23.20 -2.14 14.83
N GLN A 71 22.11 -2.60 14.21
CA GLN A 71 20.95 -3.11 14.95
C GLN A 71 21.29 -4.40 15.72
N TYR A 72 20.85 -4.47 16.98
CA TYR A 72 21.12 -5.61 17.87
C TYR A 72 19.94 -6.59 17.91
N PHE A 73 20.24 -7.88 17.79
CA PHE A 73 19.28 -8.96 17.96
C PHE A 73 19.83 -10.00 18.93
N LYS A 74 18.94 -10.61 19.71
CA LYS A 74 19.25 -11.75 20.57
C LYS A 74 18.27 -12.87 20.30
N VAL A 75 18.79 -14.04 19.92
CA VAL A 75 18.01 -15.27 19.72
C VAL A 75 18.52 -16.36 20.64
N PHE A 76 17.60 -17.20 21.13
CA PHE A 76 17.94 -18.30 22.03
C PHE A 76 18.26 -19.58 21.26
N GLY A 77 19.17 -20.37 21.82
CA GLY A 77 19.52 -21.68 21.31
C GLY A 77 18.56 -22.75 21.82
N PHE A 78 18.42 -23.82 21.05
CA PHE A 78 17.55 -24.95 21.38
C PHE A 78 18.26 -26.27 21.16
N TYR A 79 17.87 -27.26 21.96
CA TYR A 79 18.29 -28.65 21.79
C TYR A 79 17.60 -29.28 20.58
N PHE A 80 18.37 -30.03 19.80
CA PHE A 80 17.95 -30.60 18.52
C PHE A 80 18.41 -32.04 18.37
N SER A 81 17.49 -32.90 17.94
CA SER A 81 17.78 -34.23 17.40
C SER A 81 17.39 -34.25 15.92
N ASP A 82 18.29 -34.76 15.08
CA ASP A 82 18.01 -34.96 13.67
C ASP A 82 17.37 -36.33 13.42
N TYR A 83 16.62 -36.45 12.32
CA TYR A 83 15.96 -37.67 11.91
C TYR A 83 16.08 -37.86 10.40
N VAL A 84 16.19 -39.13 9.98
CA VAL A 84 15.98 -39.52 8.58
C VAL A 84 14.52 -39.96 8.43
N LYS A 85 13.83 -39.35 7.47
CA LYS A 85 12.49 -39.77 7.05
C LYS A 85 12.59 -40.91 6.05
N SER A 86 11.85 -41.99 6.33
CA SER A 86 11.65 -43.12 5.43
C SER A 86 10.15 -43.41 5.30
N ILE A 87 9.75 -43.95 4.16
CA ILE A 87 8.38 -44.43 3.94
C ILE A 87 8.46 -45.95 3.93
N VAL A 88 7.68 -46.60 4.79
CA VAL A 88 7.57 -48.06 4.84
C VAL A 88 6.11 -48.47 4.67
N THR A 89 5.87 -49.74 4.36
CA THR A 89 4.52 -50.29 4.32
C THR A 89 4.08 -50.64 5.75
N CYS A 90 3.06 -49.95 6.24
CA CYS A 90 2.40 -50.27 7.50
C CYS A 90 1.07 -50.99 7.26
N THR A 91 0.59 -51.68 8.28
CA THR A 91 -0.70 -52.37 8.29
C THR A 91 -1.44 -52.00 9.56
N THR A 92 -2.75 -51.72 9.49
CA THR A 92 -3.60 -51.54 10.67
C THR A 92 -4.74 -52.56 10.65
N SER A 93 -5.49 -52.68 11.75
CA SER A 93 -6.72 -53.47 11.77
C SER A 93 -7.79 -52.95 10.80
N ALA A 94 -7.68 -51.69 10.36
CA ALA A 94 -8.63 -51.03 9.46
C ALA A 94 -8.16 -50.97 7.99
N SER A 95 -6.88 -51.20 7.70
CA SER A 95 -6.32 -51.14 6.34
C SER A 95 -5.20 -52.16 6.14
N PRO A 96 -5.26 -52.99 5.07
CA PRO A 96 -4.34 -54.11 4.90
C PRO A 96 -2.90 -53.67 4.62
N GLU A 97 -2.64 -52.58 3.89
CA GLU A 97 -1.30 -52.02 3.63
C GLU A 97 -1.37 -50.53 3.22
N TYR A 98 -0.55 -49.66 3.79
CA TYR A 98 -0.45 -48.23 3.42
C TYR A 98 0.96 -47.65 3.65
N PRO A 99 1.35 -46.57 2.94
CA PRO A 99 2.65 -45.93 3.14
C PRO A 99 2.64 -45.09 4.43
N CYS A 100 3.41 -45.52 5.43
CA CYS A 100 3.58 -44.80 6.69
C CYS A 100 4.93 -44.12 6.78
N GLU A 101 4.95 -42.97 7.47
CA GLU A 101 6.19 -42.28 7.81
C GLU A 101 6.88 -42.93 9.00
N VAL A 102 8.15 -43.25 8.83
CA VAL A 102 9.05 -43.69 9.91
C VAL A 102 10.25 -42.75 10.00
N LEU A 103 10.46 -42.20 11.20
CA LEU A 103 11.57 -41.32 11.52
C LEU A 103 12.59 -42.05 12.37
N THR A 104 13.82 -42.19 11.86
CA THR A 104 14.93 -42.81 12.59
C THR A 104 15.95 -41.74 13.00
N PRO A 105 16.42 -41.70 14.27
CA PRO A 105 17.42 -40.73 14.70
C PRO A 105 18.67 -40.72 13.80
N ASN A 106 19.15 -39.53 13.44
CA ASN A 106 20.30 -39.32 12.57
C ASN A 106 21.46 -38.66 13.33
N GLY A 107 22.46 -39.44 13.72
CA GLY A 107 23.62 -38.93 14.45
C GLY A 107 23.32 -38.57 15.92
N THR A 108 24.18 -37.74 16.51
CA THR A 108 24.08 -37.33 17.91
C THR A 108 23.34 -36.00 18.07
N ASN A 109 22.58 -35.89 19.16
CA ASN A 109 21.89 -34.66 19.53
C ASN A 109 22.87 -33.49 19.67
N ASN A 110 22.45 -32.32 19.21
CA ASN A 110 23.24 -31.11 19.19
C ASN A 110 22.37 -29.90 19.57
N TRP A 111 22.97 -28.72 19.56
CA TRP A 111 22.29 -27.47 19.79
C TRP A 111 22.31 -26.61 18.53
N LYS A 112 21.23 -25.85 18.34
CA LYS A 112 21.07 -24.97 17.20
C LYS A 112 20.69 -23.55 17.62
N ILE A 113 21.15 -22.59 16.83
CA ILE A 113 20.67 -21.21 16.78
C ILE A 113 20.15 -20.98 15.38
N ARG A 114 18.95 -20.41 15.24
CA ARG A 114 18.41 -19.99 13.94
C ARG A 114 18.14 -18.49 13.98
N PHE A 115 18.56 -17.80 12.92
CA PHE A 115 18.46 -16.35 12.76
C PHE A 115 18.12 -16.02 11.31
N THR A 116 17.48 -14.87 11.10
CA THR A 116 17.07 -14.42 9.76
C THR A 116 17.52 -12.97 9.57
N PRO A 117 18.54 -12.70 8.76
CA PRO A 117 19.02 -11.33 8.53
C PRO A 117 17.98 -10.54 7.72
N ASN A 118 17.74 -9.30 8.14
CA ASN A 118 16.78 -8.37 7.54
C ASN A 118 17.45 -7.17 6.84
N GLU A 119 18.77 -7.21 6.67
CA GLU A 119 19.58 -6.15 6.08
C GLU A 119 20.71 -6.76 5.27
N VAL A 120 20.94 -6.29 4.05
CA VAL A 120 22.05 -6.73 3.18
C VAL A 120 23.38 -6.16 3.70
N GLY A 121 24.42 -6.99 3.70
CA GLY A 121 25.76 -6.64 4.16
C GLY A 121 26.31 -7.62 5.19
N THR A 122 27.48 -7.31 5.76
CA THR A 122 28.16 -8.19 6.72
C THR A 122 27.55 -8.09 8.12
N TRP A 123 27.01 -9.21 8.60
CA TRP A 123 26.52 -9.37 9.97
C TRP A 123 27.60 -9.92 10.87
N SER A 124 27.62 -9.47 12.13
CA SER A 124 28.48 -10.02 13.18
C SER A 124 27.66 -10.79 14.19
N TYR A 125 28.22 -11.85 14.78
CA TYR A 125 27.55 -12.64 15.81
C TYR A 125 28.49 -13.18 16.89
N LYS A 126 27.91 -13.45 18.08
CA LYS A 126 28.60 -14.04 19.23
C LYS A 126 27.65 -14.96 20.00
N LEU A 127 28.05 -16.21 20.20
CA LEU A 127 27.32 -17.24 20.93
C LEU A 127 27.75 -17.25 22.40
N THR A 128 26.80 -17.33 23.32
CA THR A 128 27.02 -17.44 24.77
C THR A 128 26.19 -18.58 25.34
N SER A 129 26.82 -19.45 26.13
CA SER A 129 26.13 -20.51 26.87
C SER A 129 26.43 -20.40 28.36
N ILE A 130 25.42 -20.59 29.21
CA ILE A 130 25.45 -20.36 30.65
C ILE A 130 24.80 -21.54 31.36
N ASP A 131 25.49 -22.12 32.34
CA ASP A 131 24.93 -23.06 33.32
C ASP A 131 25.30 -22.64 34.76
N ASN A 132 24.98 -23.47 35.74
CA ASN A 132 25.26 -23.18 37.16
C ASN A 132 26.76 -23.14 37.52
N LEU A 133 27.65 -23.55 36.61
CA LEU A 133 29.09 -23.57 36.81
C LEU A 133 29.77 -22.35 36.17
N GLY A 134 29.10 -21.66 35.25
CA GLY A 134 29.58 -20.41 34.67
C GLY A 134 29.11 -20.19 33.22
N SER A 135 29.86 -19.38 32.46
CA SER A 135 29.53 -19.02 31.09
C SER A 135 30.69 -19.25 30.14
N THR A 136 30.38 -19.66 28.91
CA THR A 136 31.35 -19.80 27.82
C THR A 136 30.85 -19.05 26.58
N VAL A 137 31.79 -18.45 25.85
CA VAL A 137 31.51 -17.66 24.64
C VAL A 137 32.24 -18.22 23.42
N PHE A 138 31.62 -18.07 22.26
CA PHE A 138 32.23 -18.35 20.95
C PHE A 138 31.97 -17.18 19.98
N PRO A 139 33.00 -16.65 19.29
CA PRO A 139 34.42 -16.95 19.49
C PRO A 139 34.92 -16.48 20.87
N LEU A 140 36.09 -16.97 21.31
CA LEU A 140 36.70 -16.60 22.61
C LEU A 140 37.03 -15.10 22.71
N SER A 141 37.27 -14.44 21.58
CA SER A 141 37.48 -13.00 21.48
C SER A 141 36.81 -12.46 20.20
N GLY A 142 36.28 -11.24 20.28
CA GLY A 142 35.63 -10.57 19.14
C GLY A 142 34.26 -11.14 18.77
N THR A 143 33.98 -11.16 17.46
CA THR A 143 32.76 -11.70 16.84
C THR A 143 33.13 -12.54 15.62
N SER A 144 32.26 -13.48 15.26
CA SER A 144 32.28 -14.12 13.94
C SER A 144 31.35 -13.36 12.99
N SER A 145 31.38 -13.67 11.69
CA SER A 145 30.56 -12.96 10.69
C SER A 145 30.03 -13.86 9.58
N PHE A 146 29.00 -13.37 8.90
CA PHE A 146 28.47 -13.90 7.64
C PHE A 146 27.93 -12.73 6.80
N ASP A 147 27.79 -12.92 5.50
CA ASP A 147 27.26 -11.90 4.60
C ASP A 147 25.78 -12.19 4.28
N CYS A 148 24.95 -11.17 4.43
CA CYS A 148 23.58 -11.16 3.94
C CYS A 148 23.56 -10.58 2.51
N ILE A 149 23.02 -11.33 1.55
CA ILE A 149 22.96 -10.94 0.14
C ILE A 149 21.51 -10.65 -0.30
N GLN A 150 21.33 -9.90 -1.38
CA GLN A 150 19.99 -9.60 -1.90
C GLN A 150 19.21 -10.88 -2.23
N SER A 151 17.90 -10.88 -1.99
CA SER A 151 16.99 -11.98 -2.32
C SER A 151 15.62 -11.49 -2.82
N THR A 152 14.79 -12.42 -3.28
CA THR A 152 13.38 -12.19 -3.65
C THR A 152 12.40 -12.54 -2.52
N ASN A 153 12.90 -12.97 -1.36
CA ASN A 153 12.06 -13.31 -0.22
C ASN A 153 11.39 -12.02 0.29
N LYS A 154 10.08 -12.09 0.56
CA LYS A 154 9.28 -10.93 0.99
C LYS A 154 9.43 -10.63 2.49
N GLY A 155 10.10 -11.51 3.22
CA GLY A 155 10.28 -11.37 4.67
C GLY A 155 9.00 -11.62 5.46
N PHE A 156 8.96 -11.04 6.66
CA PHE A 156 7.97 -11.37 7.69
C PHE A 156 6.60 -10.78 7.38
N ILE A 157 5.56 -11.44 7.91
CA ILE A 157 4.17 -10.96 7.85
C ILE A 157 3.95 -10.00 9.03
N VAL A 158 3.52 -8.79 8.73
CA VAL A 158 3.30 -7.72 9.71
C VAL A 158 1.99 -6.98 9.41
N LYS A 159 1.48 -6.21 10.37
CA LYS A 159 0.30 -5.35 10.16
C LYS A 159 0.63 -4.23 9.17
N ALA A 160 -0.31 -3.90 8.29
CA ALA A 160 -0.15 -2.84 7.27
C ALA A 160 -0.52 -1.43 7.78
N ASN A 161 -0.55 -1.22 9.10
CA ASN A 161 -1.08 -0.01 9.77
C ASN A 161 -2.56 0.28 9.48
N ASN A 162 -3.30 -0.73 9.04
CA ASN A 162 -4.74 -0.73 8.83
C ASN A 162 -5.28 -2.12 9.29
N LYS A 163 -6.49 -2.51 8.85
CA LYS A 163 -7.10 -3.80 9.18
C LYS A 163 -6.52 -5.01 8.42
N PHE A 164 -5.46 -4.82 7.65
CA PHE A 164 -4.84 -5.86 6.80
C PHE A 164 -3.37 -6.10 7.13
N LEU A 165 -2.80 -7.06 6.44
CA LEU A 165 -1.42 -7.51 6.59
C LEU A 165 -0.59 -7.15 5.36
N LYS A 166 0.73 -7.09 5.58
CA LYS A 166 1.74 -6.90 4.55
C LYS A 166 3.00 -7.68 4.87
N ARG A 167 3.87 -7.78 3.89
CA ARG A 167 5.24 -8.25 4.03
C ARG A 167 6.16 -7.12 4.49
N THR A 168 7.27 -7.44 5.14
CA THR A 168 8.27 -6.43 5.53
C THR A 168 8.92 -5.72 4.34
N SER A 169 8.92 -6.33 3.16
CA SER A 169 9.30 -5.68 1.89
C SER A 169 8.23 -4.71 1.34
N GLY A 170 7.01 -4.73 1.90
CA GLY A 170 5.96 -3.77 1.58
C GLY A 170 4.82 -4.30 0.70
N GLU A 171 4.83 -5.58 0.28
CA GLU A 171 3.73 -6.15 -0.51
C GLU A 171 2.52 -6.49 0.35
N PHE A 172 1.33 -6.39 -0.23
CA PHE A 172 0.08 -6.84 0.38
C PHE A 172 0.12 -8.34 0.67
N TYR A 173 -0.45 -8.73 1.80
CA TYR A 173 -0.60 -10.12 2.16
C TYR A 173 -2.02 -10.37 2.67
N PHE A 174 -2.74 -11.25 1.97
CA PHE A 174 -4.08 -11.68 2.33
C PHE A 174 -4.08 -13.22 2.46
N PRO A 175 -4.27 -13.78 3.67
CA PRO A 175 -4.29 -15.22 3.86
C PRO A 175 -5.53 -15.85 3.20
N VAL A 176 -5.30 -16.83 2.33
CA VAL A 176 -6.30 -17.67 1.68
C VAL A 176 -5.91 -19.12 1.85
N GLY A 177 -6.77 -19.91 2.48
CA GLY A 177 -6.55 -21.34 2.75
C GLY A 177 -7.50 -21.87 3.82
N GLU A 178 -7.07 -22.91 4.54
CA GLU A 178 -7.92 -23.66 5.48
C GLU A 178 -7.18 -24.10 6.75
N ASN A 179 -7.94 -24.67 7.69
CA ASN A 179 -7.34 -25.37 8.82
C ASN A 179 -6.76 -26.70 8.34
N VAL A 180 -5.54 -27.04 8.76
CA VAL A 180 -4.93 -28.36 8.60
C VAL A 180 -4.29 -28.68 9.95
N SER A 181 -5.14 -28.76 10.98
CA SER A 181 -4.67 -28.68 12.37
C SER A 181 -3.77 -29.85 12.74
N TRP A 182 -4.07 -31.05 12.25
CA TRP A 182 -3.27 -32.26 12.47
C TRP A 182 -3.44 -33.29 11.34
N TYR A 183 -2.55 -34.28 11.33
CA TYR A 183 -2.64 -35.50 10.50
C TYR A 183 -3.32 -36.64 11.27
N GLY A 184 -3.85 -37.64 10.54
CA GLY A 184 -4.48 -38.82 11.14
C GLY A 184 -3.52 -39.65 12.01
N SER A 185 -3.93 -39.99 13.23
CA SER A 185 -3.13 -40.75 14.21
C SER A 185 -3.84 -42.05 14.63
N PRO A 186 -3.11 -43.18 14.85
CA PRO A 186 -3.73 -44.48 15.07
C PRO A 186 -4.39 -44.59 16.44
N ALA A 187 -4.04 -43.70 17.38
CA ALA A 187 -4.49 -43.75 18.77
C ALA A 187 -5.98 -43.40 18.95
N PHE A 188 -6.63 -42.75 17.97
CA PHE A 188 -8.00 -42.27 18.11
C PHE A 188 -8.93 -42.69 16.99
N TRP A 189 -8.39 -42.98 15.80
CA TRP A 189 -9.20 -43.34 14.64
C TRP A 189 -8.94 -44.75 14.11
N GLY A 190 -8.03 -45.52 14.73
CA GLY A 190 -7.69 -46.87 14.25
C GLY A 190 -7.13 -46.90 12.82
N THR A 191 -6.73 -45.74 12.29
CA THR A 191 -6.35 -45.51 10.90
C THR A 191 -4.91 -45.02 10.76
N GLU A 192 -4.51 -44.96 9.50
CA GLU A 192 -3.18 -44.87 8.93
C GLU A 192 -2.42 -43.60 9.33
N THR A 193 -1.13 -43.69 9.67
CA THR A 193 -0.30 -42.50 9.96
C THR A 193 0.56 -42.08 8.78
N TYR A 194 0.12 -41.05 8.08
CA TYR A 194 0.87 -40.48 6.97
C TYR A 194 1.93 -39.47 7.42
N GLY A 195 1.85 -38.97 8.65
CA GLY A 195 2.82 -38.04 9.23
C GLY A 195 2.96 -36.78 8.35
N THR A 196 4.19 -36.38 8.06
CA THR A 196 4.41 -35.22 7.18
C THR A 196 3.94 -35.40 5.73
N ASN A 197 3.70 -36.63 5.26
CA ASN A 197 3.16 -36.86 3.92
C ASN A 197 1.73 -36.33 3.75
N GLU A 198 0.92 -36.34 4.82
CA GLU A 198 -0.42 -35.78 4.74
C GLU A 198 -0.38 -34.24 4.66
N TYR A 199 0.51 -33.60 5.42
CA TYR A 199 0.77 -32.16 5.23
C TYR A 199 1.29 -31.83 3.85
N GLN A 200 2.16 -32.68 3.28
CA GLN A 200 2.63 -32.51 1.90
C GLN A 200 1.45 -32.46 0.93
N TYR A 201 0.50 -33.39 1.05
CA TYR A 201 -0.70 -33.42 0.22
C TYR A 201 -1.50 -32.12 0.31
N TYR A 202 -1.79 -31.62 1.52
CA TYR A 202 -2.54 -30.37 1.67
C TYR A 202 -1.76 -29.16 1.16
N ILE A 203 -0.46 -29.08 1.48
CA ILE A 203 0.41 -27.99 1.01
C ILE A 203 0.46 -27.96 -0.52
N ASP A 204 0.62 -29.11 -1.17
CA ASP A 204 0.65 -29.20 -2.62
C ASP A 204 -0.69 -28.76 -3.22
N ASN A 205 -1.81 -29.31 -2.75
CA ASN A 205 -3.13 -28.95 -3.27
C ASN A 205 -3.50 -27.48 -3.03
N LEU A 206 -3.17 -26.92 -1.87
CA LEU A 206 -3.38 -25.50 -1.58
C LEU A 206 -2.51 -24.63 -2.50
N SER A 207 -1.21 -24.92 -2.57
CA SER A 207 -0.25 -24.14 -3.36
C SER A 207 -0.55 -24.19 -4.85
N ASP A 208 -0.87 -25.37 -5.39
CA ASP A 208 -1.18 -25.58 -6.81
C ASP A 208 -2.49 -24.86 -7.21
N ASN A 209 -3.36 -24.55 -6.23
CA ASN A 209 -4.56 -23.73 -6.40
C ASN A 209 -4.37 -22.28 -5.93
N GLY A 210 -3.13 -21.79 -5.77
CA GLY A 210 -2.83 -20.39 -5.48
C GLY A 210 -3.07 -19.93 -4.04
N SER A 211 -3.54 -20.81 -3.15
CA SER A 211 -3.64 -20.54 -1.71
C SER A 211 -2.26 -20.25 -1.12
N ASN A 212 -2.24 -19.54 0.00
CA ASN A 212 -1.00 -19.07 0.63
C ASN A 212 -1.01 -19.25 2.16
N PHE A 213 -2.02 -19.91 2.72
CA PHE A 213 -2.23 -20.00 4.16
C PHE A 213 -2.68 -21.39 4.59
N MET A 214 -2.25 -21.82 5.78
CA MET A 214 -2.83 -22.94 6.51
C MET A 214 -2.69 -22.71 8.02
N ARG A 215 -3.62 -23.26 8.81
CA ARG A 215 -3.55 -23.25 10.27
C ARG A 215 -3.22 -24.63 10.83
N VAL A 216 -2.18 -24.73 11.66
CA VAL A 216 -1.60 -25.99 12.16
C VAL A 216 -1.55 -25.98 13.69
N PHE A 217 -1.84 -27.10 14.34
CA PHE A 217 -1.80 -27.22 15.79
C PHE A 217 -0.49 -27.88 16.24
N LEU A 218 0.08 -27.31 17.30
CA LEU A 218 1.19 -27.86 18.06
C LEU A 218 0.68 -28.34 19.43
N ASP A 219 -0.40 -29.11 19.40
CA ASP A 219 -1.27 -29.34 20.54
C ASP A 219 -1.44 -30.85 20.78
N MET A 220 -1.59 -31.24 22.05
CA MET A 220 -1.49 -32.64 22.50
C MET A 220 -2.75 -33.49 22.25
N TYR A 221 -3.73 -32.94 21.51
CA TYR A 221 -5.01 -33.62 21.26
C TYR A 221 -4.82 -34.71 20.20
N GLU A 222 -4.30 -34.32 19.02
CA GLU A 222 -4.03 -35.17 17.86
C GLU A 222 -2.86 -34.60 17.03
N GLY A 223 -2.05 -35.47 16.40
CA GLY A 223 -0.98 -35.06 15.47
C GLY A 223 0.37 -34.72 16.12
N ILE A 224 0.81 -33.47 15.97
CA ILE A 224 2.15 -32.98 16.35
C ILE A 224 2.09 -32.33 17.73
N ALA A 225 2.79 -32.90 18.72
CA ALA A 225 2.79 -32.37 20.07
C ALA A 225 4.17 -32.42 20.72
N LEU A 226 4.62 -31.29 21.28
CA LEU A 226 5.90 -31.26 22.01
C LEU A 226 5.78 -31.82 23.43
N ILE A 227 4.60 -31.76 24.01
CA ILE A 227 4.27 -32.25 25.34
C ILE A 227 3.03 -33.14 25.25
N GLY A 228 2.84 -34.03 26.22
CA GLY A 228 1.78 -35.04 26.22
C GLY A 228 2.32 -36.46 26.05
N LEU A 229 1.42 -37.43 25.95
CA LEU A 229 1.76 -38.83 25.73
C LEU A 229 2.04 -39.08 24.25
N ASP A 230 3.25 -39.53 23.91
CA ASP A 230 3.50 -40.14 22.60
C ASP A 230 3.05 -41.60 22.63
N TYR A 231 2.00 -41.90 21.86
CA TYR A 231 1.44 -43.25 21.75
C TYR A 231 2.38 -44.25 21.07
N THR A 232 3.35 -43.79 20.28
CA THR A 232 4.31 -44.66 19.61
C THR A 232 5.34 -45.18 20.60
N SER A 233 5.96 -44.29 21.37
CA SER A 233 6.99 -44.65 22.36
C SER A 233 6.45 -44.97 23.75
N GLN A 234 5.17 -44.67 24.02
CA GLN A 234 4.57 -44.70 25.36
C GLN A 234 5.27 -43.77 26.37
N GLN A 235 5.99 -42.76 25.87
CA GLN A 235 6.68 -41.77 26.70
C GLN A 235 5.80 -40.53 26.92
N THR A 236 5.72 -40.07 28.17
CA THR A 236 5.07 -38.79 28.49
C THR A 236 6.09 -37.65 28.48
N TYR A 237 5.83 -36.63 27.67
CA TYR A 237 6.61 -35.40 27.57
C TYR A 237 5.97 -34.29 28.41
N PHE A 238 6.73 -33.74 29.36
CA PHE A 238 6.31 -32.59 30.18
C PHE A 238 7.50 -31.72 30.60
N ASN A 239 8.54 -32.37 31.10
CA ASN A 239 9.83 -31.74 31.42
C ASN A 239 10.83 -31.81 30.26
N LEU A 240 10.55 -32.65 29.27
CA LEU A 240 11.30 -32.84 28.03
C LEU A 240 10.34 -32.60 26.86
N TYR A 241 10.87 -32.32 25.68
CA TYR A 241 10.07 -32.13 24.47
C TYR A 241 10.30 -33.23 23.44
N ASN A 242 9.21 -33.66 22.79
CA ASN A 242 9.23 -34.65 21.73
C ASN A 242 10.01 -34.14 20.51
N GLN A 243 11.22 -34.67 20.31
CA GLN A 243 12.08 -34.22 19.21
C GLN A 243 11.65 -34.75 17.84
N LYS A 244 10.91 -35.86 17.79
CA LYS A 244 10.37 -36.42 16.55
C LYS A 244 9.34 -35.44 15.96
N ASP A 245 8.37 -35.04 16.77
CA ASP A 245 7.31 -34.11 16.36
C ASP A 245 7.87 -32.71 16.07
N ALA A 246 8.86 -32.27 16.85
CA ALA A 246 9.56 -31.02 16.58
C ALA A 246 10.34 -31.06 15.24
N TRP A 247 10.88 -32.21 14.85
CA TRP A 247 11.51 -32.40 13.54
C TRP A 247 10.47 -32.43 12.42
N GLN A 248 9.30 -33.05 12.63
CA GLN A 248 8.20 -33.00 11.66
C GLN A 248 7.75 -31.56 11.39
N LEU A 249 7.61 -30.74 12.43
CA LEU A 249 7.28 -29.32 12.25
C LEU A 249 8.38 -28.55 11.52
N ASP A 250 9.67 -28.83 11.79
CA ASP A 250 10.77 -28.28 10.96
C ASP A 250 10.57 -28.63 9.48
N TRP A 251 10.23 -29.89 9.17
CA TRP A 251 10.00 -30.34 7.80
C TRP A 251 8.82 -29.62 7.15
N ILE A 252 7.67 -29.57 7.83
CA ILE A 252 6.43 -28.95 7.32
C ILE A 252 6.66 -27.46 7.06
N LEU A 253 7.28 -26.75 8.00
CA LEU A 253 7.50 -25.31 7.90
C LEU A 253 8.46 -24.97 6.74
N ASN A 254 9.48 -25.79 6.52
CA ASN A 254 10.38 -25.65 5.36
C ASN A 254 9.69 -26.00 4.03
N TYR A 255 8.89 -27.07 3.98
CA TYR A 255 8.17 -27.46 2.76
C TYR A 255 7.12 -26.41 2.37
N ALA A 256 6.34 -25.94 3.35
CA ALA A 256 5.38 -24.84 3.18
C ALA A 256 6.06 -23.58 2.64
N LYS A 257 7.26 -23.22 3.14
CA LYS A 257 8.02 -22.06 2.62
C LYS A 257 8.33 -22.19 1.13
N VAL A 258 8.80 -23.37 0.69
CA VAL A 258 9.09 -23.65 -0.73
C VAL A 258 7.84 -23.52 -1.59
N LYS A 259 6.68 -23.90 -1.04
CA LYS A 259 5.37 -23.85 -1.68
C LYS A 259 4.59 -22.55 -1.45
N ASN A 260 5.24 -21.52 -0.89
CA ASN A 260 4.62 -20.23 -0.58
C ASN A 260 3.36 -20.31 0.32
N ILE A 261 3.30 -21.34 1.17
CA ILE A 261 2.28 -21.50 2.21
C ILE A 261 2.81 -20.96 3.53
N ASN A 262 1.98 -20.15 4.18
CA ASN A 262 2.27 -19.53 5.47
C ASN A 262 1.45 -20.21 6.57
N ILE A 263 2.08 -20.44 7.72
CA ILE A 263 1.51 -21.27 8.78
C ILE A 263 1.11 -20.38 9.97
N MET A 264 -0.17 -20.39 10.35
CA MET A 264 -0.56 -19.99 11.70
C MET A 264 -0.37 -21.19 12.63
N LEU A 265 0.41 -21.03 13.70
CA LEU A 265 0.72 -22.12 14.61
C LEU A 265 -0.02 -21.95 15.94
N CYS A 266 -1.01 -22.83 16.16
CA CYS A 266 -1.79 -22.90 17.39
C CYS A 266 -1.05 -23.67 18.48
N LEU A 267 -0.82 -23.04 19.63
CA LEU A 267 0.02 -23.62 20.69
C LEU A 267 -0.76 -24.47 21.69
N PHE A 268 -2.05 -24.15 21.91
CA PHE A 268 -2.91 -24.83 22.86
C PHE A 268 -4.34 -24.89 22.32
N SER A 269 -5.06 -25.98 22.54
CA SER A 269 -6.48 -26.09 22.19
C SER A 269 -7.34 -26.49 23.38
N HIS A 270 -8.57 -25.95 23.45
CA HIS A 270 -9.58 -26.37 24.44
C HIS A 270 -9.79 -27.89 24.46
N GLN A 271 -9.57 -28.56 23.32
CA GLN A 271 -9.78 -30.00 23.18
C GLN A 271 -8.94 -30.83 24.17
N ASN A 272 -7.79 -30.33 24.64
CA ASN A 272 -6.99 -31.03 25.65
C ASN A 272 -7.47 -30.90 27.09
N TRP A 273 -8.53 -30.15 27.30
CA TRP A 273 -8.99 -29.77 28.62
C TRP A 273 -10.39 -30.31 28.90
N GLY A 274 -10.94 -31.13 28.01
CA GLY A 274 -12.24 -31.79 28.20
C GLY A 274 -12.17 -33.10 29.01
N ASN A 275 -13.27 -33.40 29.72
CA ASN A 275 -13.50 -34.63 30.49
C ASN A 275 -14.97 -35.11 30.35
N ASP A 276 -15.33 -36.20 31.02
CA ASP A 276 -16.69 -36.78 31.07
C ASP A 276 -17.40 -36.94 29.71
N GLY A 277 -16.68 -37.43 28.70
CA GLY A 277 -17.16 -37.66 27.33
C GLY A 277 -16.93 -36.47 26.39
N TYR A 278 -16.67 -35.28 26.93
CA TYR A 278 -16.27 -34.12 26.14
C TYR A 278 -14.79 -34.21 25.74
N CYS A 279 -14.49 -33.88 24.48
CA CYS A 279 -13.16 -33.98 23.85
C CYS A 279 -12.39 -35.25 24.26
N LEU A 280 -13.09 -36.39 24.21
CA LEU A 280 -12.52 -37.73 24.41
C LEU A 280 -11.75 -37.90 25.74
N ASN A 281 -12.15 -37.18 26.79
CA ASN A 281 -11.52 -37.22 28.10
C ASN A 281 -10.01 -36.87 28.06
N ALA A 282 -9.59 -35.97 27.17
CA ALA A 282 -8.19 -35.62 27.01
C ALA A 282 -7.55 -35.08 28.29
N TRP A 283 -8.30 -34.38 29.15
CA TRP A 283 -7.81 -33.92 30.45
C TRP A 283 -7.32 -35.06 31.34
N ASP A 284 -8.15 -36.11 31.49
CA ASP A 284 -7.85 -37.23 32.37
C ASP A 284 -6.89 -38.23 31.74
N ASN A 285 -6.87 -38.33 30.41
CA ASN A 285 -6.10 -39.35 29.71
C ASN A 285 -4.73 -38.87 29.24
N LYS A 286 -4.64 -37.64 28.74
CA LYS A 286 -3.50 -37.15 27.93
C LYS A 286 -2.77 -35.95 28.50
N ASN A 287 -3.49 -35.07 29.22
CA ASN A 287 -2.96 -33.76 29.56
C ASN A 287 -1.85 -33.84 30.63
N PRO A 288 -0.59 -33.46 30.32
CA PRO A 288 0.53 -33.59 31.23
C PRO A 288 0.52 -32.51 32.33
N PHE A 289 -0.35 -31.50 32.24
CA PHE A 289 -0.55 -30.55 33.33
C PHE A 289 -1.42 -31.12 34.46
N ASN A 290 -2.23 -32.15 34.19
CA ASN A 290 -3.07 -32.80 35.18
C ASN A 290 -2.20 -33.45 36.29
N SER A 291 -2.50 -33.16 37.55
CA SER A 291 -1.78 -33.70 38.71
C SER A 291 -1.84 -35.22 38.80
N ASN A 292 -2.92 -35.84 38.29
CA ASN A 292 -3.03 -37.30 38.21
C ASN A 292 -2.06 -37.90 37.17
N LYS A 293 -1.48 -37.07 36.30
CA LYS A 293 -0.43 -37.42 35.32
C LYS A 293 0.95 -36.87 35.72
N GLY A 294 1.10 -36.36 36.94
CA GLY A 294 2.35 -35.79 37.46
C GLY A 294 2.53 -34.29 37.16
N GLY A 295 1.50 -33.62 36.64
CA GLY A 295 1.48 -32.17 36.42
C GLY A 295 1.14 -31.35 37.68
N PRO A 296 1.14 -30.01 37.58
CA PRO A 296 1.03 -29.13 38.75
C PRO A 296 -0.40 -28.73 39.13
N ILE A 297 -1.42 -29.08 38.34
CA ILE A 297 -2.79 -28.55 38.50
C ILE A 297 -3.85 -29.65 38.57
N THR A 298 -4.88 -29.42 39.37
CA THR A 298 -5.98 -30.37 39.60
C THR A 298 -7.21 -30.07 38.74
N THR A 299 -7.32 -28.86 38.18
CA THR A 299 -8.38 -28.47 37.23
C THR A 299 -7.81 -27.61 36.10
N PRO A 300 -8.39 -27.65 34.88
CA PRO A 300 -8.03 -26.78 33.76
C PRO A 300 -8.05 -25.29 34.11
N TYR A 301 -8.97 -24.86 34.98
CA TYR A 301 -9.09 -23.45 35.38
C TYR A 301 -7.81 -22.89 36.01
N GLN A 302 -7.00 -23.75 36.64
CA GLN A 302 -5.74 -23.36 37.28
C GLN A 302 -4.60 -23.12 36.28
N PHE A 303 -4.72 -23.53 35.01
CA PHE A 303 -3.66 -23.32 34.02
C PHE A 303 -3.26 -21.84 33.88
N PHE A 304 -4.25 -20.96 33.96
CA PHE A 304 -4.08 -19.52 33.78
C PHE A 304 -3.54 -18.77 35.01
N SER A 305 -3.47 -19.43 36.18
CA SER A 305 -3.10 -18.77 37.45
C SER A 305 -2.05 -19.50 38.27
N ASN A 306 -1.85 -20.80 38.05
CA ASN A 306 -0.85 -21.59 38.76
C ASN A 306 0.57 -21.20 38.30
N THR A 307 1.42 -20.78 39.23
CA THR A 307 2.77 -20.27 38.95
C THR A 307 3.68 -21.31 38.28
N THR A 308 3.55 -22.59 38.66
CA THR A 308 4.31 -23.68 38.04
C THR A 308 3.83 -23.95 36.62
N ALA A 309 2.52 -23.96 36.37
CA ALA A 309 1.95 -24.11 35.02
C ALA A 309 2.43 -22.96 34.11
N ILE A 310 2.33 -21.71 34.56
CA ILE A 310 2.80 -20.52 33.83
C ILE A 310 4.31 -20.63 33.53
N LYS A 311 5.13 -21.04 34.50
CA LYS A 311 6.58 -21.24 34.29
C LYS A 311 6.86 -22.29 33.22
N LYS A 312 6.16 -23.44 33.26
CA LYS A 312 6.31 -24.51 32.28
C LYS A 312 5.87 -24.06 30.88
N THR A 313 4.80 -23.31 30.79
CA THR A 313 4.34 -22.72 29.53
C THR A 313 5.35 -21.72 28.95
N LYS A 314 5.94 -20.85 29.78
CA LYS A 314 7.03 -19.96 29.33
C LYS A 314 8.24 -20.74 28.82
N ASN A 315 8.64 -21.82 29.48
CA ASN A 315 9.74 -22.68 28.99
C ASN A 315 9.41 -23.31 27.62
N LEU A 316 8.17 -23.79 27.44
CA LEU A 316 7.70 -24.36 26.18
C LEU A 316 7.70 -23.31 25.06
N ILE A 317 7.09 -22.14 25.31
CA ILE A 317 7.07 -21.02 24.37
C ILE A 317 8.49 -20.58 24.00
N LYS A 318 9.42 -20.54 24.98
CA LYS A 318 10.82 -20.23 24.69
C LYS A 318 11.42 -21.21 23.71
N TYR A 319 11.20 -22.51 23.91
CA TYR A 319 11.69 -23.53 22.98
C TYR A 319 11.08 -23.37 21.58
N ILE A 320 9.77 -23.15 21.50
CA ILE A 320 9.02 -22.93 20.25
C ILE A 320 9.59 -21.73 19.49
N VAL A 321 9.69 -20.57 20.14
CA VAL A 321 10.23 -19.35 19.52
C VAL A 321 11.69 -19.52 19.13
N SER A 322 12.51 -20.18 19.95
CA SER A 322 13.92 -20.44 19.63
C SER A 322 14.09 -21.30 18.37
N ARG A 323 13.19 -22.27 18.16
CA ARG A 323 13.28 -23.22 17.05
C ARG A 323 12.63 -22.72 15.76
N TRP A 324 11.50 -22.02 15.83
CA TRP A 324 10.72 -21.63 14.63
C TRP A 324 10.53 -20.13 14.45
N GLY A 325 10.89 -19.29 15.43
CA GLY A 325 10.76 -17.85 15.32
C GLY A 325 11.64 -17.20 14.26
N PHE A 326 12.56 -17.90 13.61
CA PHE A 326 13.29 -17.36 12.47
C PHE A 326 12.44 -17.30 11.18
N ALA A 327 11.35 -18.06 11.11
CA ALA A 327 10.71 -18.38 9.85
C ALA A 327 9.80 -17.28 9.31
N THR A 328 10.10 -16.77 8.11
CA THR A 328 9.33 -15.69 7.47
C THR A 328 7.97 -16.12 6.92
N ASN A 329 7.73 -17.42 6.79
CA ASN A 329 6.44 -18.00 6.46
C ASN A 329 5.63 -18.44 7.70
N LEU A 330 6.06 -18.06 8.90
CA LEU A 330 5.20 -18.13 10.07
C LEU A 330 4.25 -16.93 10.06
N HIS A 331 2.96 -17.21 9.94
CA HIS A 331 1.90 -16.21 9.94
C HIS A 331 1.72 -15.57 11.31
N ALA A 332 1.48 -16.40 12.32
CA ALA A 332 1.25 -15.95 13.69
C ALA A 332 1.49 -17.08 14.70
N TRP A 333 1.83 -16.69 15.93
CA TRP A 333 1.64 -17.51 17.12
C TRP A 333 0.19 -17.36 17.58
N GLU A 334 -0.60 -18.41 17.45
CA GLU A 334 -1.91 -18.45 18.09
C GLU A 334 -1.78 -19.11 19.46
N LEU A 335 -2.04 -18.34 20.52
CA LEU A 335 -1.91 -18.81 21.89
C LEU A 335 -2.93 -19.90 22.20
N TRP A 336 -4.19 -19.73 21.81
CA TRP A 336 -5.23 -20.71 22.06
C TRP A 336 -6.19 -20.86 20.89
N ASN A 337 -6.61 -22.10 20.67
CA ASN A 337 -7.86 -22.46 20.01
C ASN A 337 -9.03 -22.41 21.00
N GLU A 338 -9.99 -21.50 20.76
CA GLU A 338 -11.24 -21.34 21.51
C GLU A 338 -11.09 -21.33 23.04
N VAL A 339 -10.32 -20.38 23.57
CA VAL A 339 -9.96 -20.39 25.01
C VAL A 339 -11.17 -20.36 25.97
N ASN A 340 -12.30 -19.79 25.52
CA ASN A 340 -13.55 -19.77 26.29
C ASN A 340 -14.19 -21.16 26.45
N GLN A 341 -13.91 -22.12 25.57
CA GLN A 341 -14.52 -23.46 25.63
C GLN A 341 -14.02 -24.30 26.80
N ILE A 342 -12.88 -23.93 27.43
CA ILE A 342 -12.41 -24.59 28.66
C ILE A 342 -13.43 -24.46 29.81
N ARG A 343 -14.33 -23.47 29.76
CA ARG A 343 -15.44 -23.31 30.72
C ARG A 343 -16.41 -24.48 30.75
N THR A 344 -16.44 -25.30 29.71
CA THR A 344 -17.30 -26.49 29.62
C THR A 344 -16.69 -27.70 30.34
N PHE A 345 -15.50 -27.56 30.95
CA PHE A 345 -14.88 -28.59 31.78
C PHE A 345 -15.74 -28.95 33.00
N ASN A 346 -16.15 -30.21 33.07
CA ASN A 346 -17.02 -30.80 34.10
C ASN A 346 -18.21 -29.90 34.48
N SER A 347 -19.41 -30.26 34.03
CA SER A 347 -20.63 -29.48 34.32
C SER A 347 -20.95 -29.31 35.82
N SER A 348 -20.36 -30.12 36.71
CA SER A 348 -20.48 -30.01 38.17
C SER A 348 -19.44 -29.07 38.81
N LEU A 349 -18.36 -28.72 38.11
CA LEU A 349 -17.32 -27.80 38.58
C LEU A 349 -17.44 -26.45 37.87
N LEU A 350 -17.89 -25.43 38.60
CA LEU A 350 -17.96 -24.08 38.05
C LEU A 350 -16.58 -23.41 38.02
N PRO A 351 -16.27 -22.64 36.95
CA PRO A 351 -15.06 -21.83 36.93
C PRO A 351 -15.08 -20.81 38.08
N PRO A 352 -13.93 -20.49 38.70
CA PRO A 352 -13.84 -19.44 39.70
C PRO A 352 -14.40 -18.11 39.16
N LYS A 353 -14.98 -17.26 40.03
CA LYS A 353 -15.47 -15.92 39.62
C LYS A 353 -14.38 -15.07 38.95
N SER A 354 -13.12 -15.32 39.30
CA SER A 354 -11.93 -14.63 38.79
C SER A 354 -11.39 -15.22 37.47
N TYR A 355 -12.05 -16.22 36.89
CA TYR A 355 -11.50 -17.00 35.79
C TYR A 355 -11.20 -16.16 34.54
N ASP A 356 -12.11 -15.25 34.14
CA ASP A 356 -11.85 -14.32 33.03
C ASP A 356 -10.62 -13.44 33.28
N PHE A 357 -10.46 -12.96 34.51
CA PHE A 357 -9.29 -12.16 34.89
C PHE A 357 -7.99 -12.97 34.80
N TYR A 358 -8.02 -14.26 35.12
CA TYR A 358 -6.86 -15.13 34.92
C TYR A 358 -6.53 -15.33 33.45
N ILE A 359 -7.53 -15.51 32.58
CA ILE A 359 -7.32 -15.59 31.13
C ILE A 359 -6.68 -14.30 30.62
N ILE A 360 -7.20 -13.13 31.00
CA ILE A 360 -6.68 -11.82 30.57
C ILE A 360 -5.21 -11.65 30.99
N ASN A 361 -4.89 -11.88 32.27
CA ASN A 361 -3.53 -11.71 32.77
C ASN A 361 -2.56 -12.71 32.15
N TRP A 362 -2.99 -13.96 31.96
CA TRP A 362 -2.15 -14.96 31.30
C TRP A 362 -1.83 -14.56 29.86
N HIS A 363 -2.80 -14.04 29.11
CA HIS A 363 -2.57 -13.56 27.75
C HIS A 363 -1.62 -12.36 27.74
N GLN A 364 -1.78 -11.41 28.67
CA GLN A 364 -0.86 -10.29 28.81
C GLN A 364 0.57 -10.76 29.10
N ASP A 365 0.71 -11.73 30.01
CA ASP A 365 2.01 -12.30 30.40
C ASP A 365 2.67 -13.06 29.24
N MET A 366 1.92 -13.85 28.48
CA MET A 366 2.46 -14.60 27.33
C MET A 366 2.78 -13.66 26.17
N TYR A 367 1.93 -12.68 25.88
CA TYR A 367 2.16 -11.67 24.85
C TYR A 367 3.44 -10.87 25.14
N ASN A 368 3.61 -10.40 26.38
CA ASN A 368 4.82 -9.69 26.81
C ASN A 368 6.06 -10.59 26.73
N TYR A 369 5.93 -11.85 27.14
CA TYR A 369 7.04 -12.79 27.13
C TYR A 369 7.49 -13.14 25.70
N ILE A 370 6.57 -13.44 24.79
CA ILE A 370 6.89 -13.69 23.37
C ILE A 370 7.53 -12.45 22.77
N ASN A 371 6.95 -11.27 22.96
CA ASN A 371 7.56 -10.02 22.49
C ASN A 371 8.97 -9.79 23.06
N GLN A 372 9.27 -10.27 24.26
CA GLN A 372 10.62 -10.15 24.82
C GLN A 372 11.62 -11.09 24.13
N ILE A 373 11.21 -12.30 23.71
CA ILE A 373 12.12 -13.35 23.25
C ILE A 373 12.11 -13.60 21.74
N ASP A 374 11.07 -13.14 21.03
CA ASP A 374 10.97 -13.14 19.58
C ASP A 374 11.46 -11.77 19.06
N PRO A 375 12.69 -11.69 18.54
CA PRO A 375 13.23 -10.41 18.07
C PRO A 375 12.63 -9.98 16.73
N PHE A 376 11.94 -10.88 16.02
CA PHE A 376 11.33 -10.62 14.71
C PHE A 376 9.88 -10.12 14.82
N LYS A 377 9.27 -10.23 16.00
CA LYS A 377 7.93 -9.71 16.31
C LYS A 377 6.84 -10.32 15.42
N HIS A 378 6.81 -11.65 15.33
CA HIS A 378 5.70 -12.34 14.66
C HIS A 378 4.37 -11.94 15.30
N LEU A 379 3.31 -11.93 14.49
CA LEU A 379 1.96 -11.65 14.97
C LEU A 379 1.57 -12.64 16.06
N ILE A 380 0.90 -12.17 17.10
CA ILE A 380 0.35 -12.99 18.17
C ILE A 380 -1.18 -12.87 18.16
N THR A 381 -1.89 -13.99 18.20
CA THR A 381 -3.35 -14.04 18.31
C THR A 381 -3.82 -15.08 19.31
N THR A 382 -5.13 -15.17 19.49
CA THR A 382 -5.85 -16.20 20.24
C THR A 382 -7.28 -16.23 19.71
N SER A 383 -7.93 -17.38 19.66
CA SER A 383 -9.32 -17.50 19.21
C SER A 383 -10.32 -17.69 20.34
N TYR A 384 -11.54 -17.26 20.06
CA TYR A 384 -12.73 -17.53 20.86
C TYR A 384 -13.79 -18.21 19.99
N ALA A 385 -14.53 -19.15 20.57
CA ALA A 385 -15.75 -19.66 19.98
C ALA A 385 -16.85 -18.59 20.06
N GLY A 386 -17.52 -18.33 18.94
CA GLY A 386 -18.53 -17.29 18.76
C GLY A 386 -17.95 -15.92 18.40
N GLY A 387 -18.84 -14.93 18.24
CA GLY A 387 -18.49 -13.58 17.78
C GLY A 387 -17.80 -12.68 18.81
N ILE A 388 -17.72 -11.38 18.51
CA ILE A 388 -17.10 -10.36 19.38
C ILE A 388 -18.07 -9.90 20.47
N ASP A 389 -17.65 -9.94 21.74
CA ASP A 389 -18.43 -9.49 22.89
C ASP A 389 -17.58 -8.98 24.07
N ASN A 390 -18.23 -8.53 25.14
CA ASN A 390 -17.54 -7.97 26.32
C ASN A 390 -16.64 -8.96 27.07
N THR A 391 -16.78 -10.27 26.84
CA THR A 391 -15.97 -11.31 27.49
C THR A 391 -14.64 -11.52 26.78
N ASN A 392 -14.57 -11.27 25.47
CA ASN A 392 -13.36 -11.48 24.67
C ASN A 392 -12.64 -10.18 24.25
N ILE A 393 -13.34 -9.03 24.20
CA ILE A 393 -12.73 -7.72 23.91
C ILE A 393 -11.47 -7.43 24.75
N PRO A 394 -11.42 -7.68 26.08
CA PRO A 394 -10.22 -7.42 26.87
C PRO A 394 -8.99 -8.22 26.41
N VAL A 395 -9.18 -9.47 26.00
CA VAL A 395 -8.09 -10.32 25.49
C VAL A 395 -7.72 -9.90 24.07
N PHE A 396 -8.71 -9.62 23.22
CA PHE A 396 -8.48 -9.13 21.87
C PHE A 396 -7.75 -7.78 21.84
N ASN A 397 -7.87 -6.94 22.88
CA ASN A 397 -7.08 -5.72 23.00
C ASN A 397 -5.59 -5.97 23.24
N ILE A 398 -5.20 -7.11 23.81
CA ILE A 398 -3.81 -7.50 24.08
C ILE A 398 -3.11 -7.98 22.81
N VAL A 399 -3.78 -8.84 22.04
CA VAL A 399 -3.20 -9.51 20.85
C VAL A 399 -3.19 -8.62 19.59
N ASP A 400 -2.40 -9.02 18.59
CA ASP A 400 -2.17 -8.23 17.37
C ASP A 400 -3.40 -8.18 16.44
N PHE A 401 -4.18 -9.26 16.41
CA PHE A 401 -5.43 -9.36 15.66
C PHE A 401 -6.42 -10.26 16.39
N SER A 402 -7.71 -10.00 16.22
CA SER A 402 -8.79 -10.82 16.79
C SER A 402 -9.15 -11.99 15.88
N GLN A 403 -9.57 -13.10 16.48
CA GLN A 403 -9.95 -14.30 15.76
C GLN A 403 -11.18 -14.94 16.40
N THR A 404 -12.22 -15.19 15.60
CA THR A 404 -13.47 -15.85 16.05
C THR A 404 -13.72 -17.13 15.28
N HIS A 405 -14.33 -18.11 15.94
CA HIS A 405 -14.71 -19.41 15.38
C HIS A 405 -16.22 -19.54 15.39
N ASP A 406 -16.81 -19.75 14.22
CA ASP A 406 -18.24 -19.59 14.02
C ASP A 406 -18.82 -20.80 13.29
N TYR A 407 -19.60 -21.61 14.03
CA TYR A 407 -20.28 -22.79 13.51
C TYR A 407 -21.78 -22.57 13.47
N LYS A 408 -22.42 -22.91 12.34
CA LYS A 408 -23.86 -22.76 12.11
C LYS A 408 -24.44 -24.00 11.46
N ASP A 409 -25.75 -24.23 11.53
CA ASP A 409 -26.38 -25.34 10.80
C ASP A 409 -27.38 -24.79 9.76
N PRO A 410 -26.87 -24.28 8.62
CA PRO A 410 -27.74 -23.76 7.56
C PRO A 410 -28.59 -24.85 6.91
N ILE A 411 -28.38 -26.14 7.19
CA ILE A 411 -29.11 -27.26 6.58
C ILE A 411 -30.38 -27.54 7.39
N THR A 412 -30.29 -27.63 8.72
CA THR A 412 -31.48 -27.85 9.55
C THR A 412 -32.17 -26.55 9.96
N ASN A 413 -31.46 -25.42 9.97
CA ASN A 413 -31.97 -24.11 10.37
C ASN A 413 -31.83 -23.07 9.25
N THR A 414 -32.95 -22.69 8.63
CA THR A 414 -32.98 -21.69 7.54
C THR A 414 -32.64 -20.27 7.99
N ASN A 415 -32.63 -20.00 9.30
CA ASN A 415 -32.29 -18.67 9.83
C ASN A 415 -30.77 -18.46 9.98
N ASP A 416 -29.98 -19.53 9.84
CA ASP A 416 -28.53 -19.44 9.88
C ASP A 416 -27.97 -19.15 8.48
N ASP A 417 -27.43 -17.94 8.33
CA ASP A 417 -26.78 -17.44 7.12
C ASP A 417 -25.36 -17.00 7.47
N PHE A 418 -24.37 -17.76 6.95
CA PHE A 418 -22.96 -17.49 7.18
C PHE A 418 -22.54 -16.12 6.64
N GLN A 419 -23.00 -15.73 5.46
CA GLN A 419 -22.56 -14.49 4.82
C GLN A 419 -23.01 -13.27 5.65
N ASN A 420 -24.25 -13.26 6.14
CA ASN A 420 -24.73 -12.21 7.04
C ASN A 420 -24.02 -12.26 8.40
N HIS A 421 -23.67 -13.44 8.89
CA HIS A 421 -22.92 -13.62 10.14
C HIS A 421 -21.51 -13.04 10.03
N PHE A 422 -20.75 -13.37 8.98
CA PHE A 422 -19.39 -12.83 8.78
C PHE A 422 -19.39 -11.30 8.73
N TYR A 423 -20.37 -10.71 8.05
CA TYR A 423 -20.57 -9.26 8.04
C TYR A 423 -20.79 -8.70 9.46
N ALA A 424 -21.71 -9.29 10.23
CA ALA A 424 -22.03 -8.83 11.58
C ALA A 424 -20.82 -8.94 12.54
N VAL A 425 -20.06 -10.04 12.47
CA VAL A 425 -18.87 -10.20 13.30
C VAL A 425 -17.77 -9.23 12.90
N ALA A 426 -17.57 -8.98 11.60
CA ALA A 426 -16.58 -8.03 11.15
C ALA A 426 -16.95 -6.57 11.48
N GLU A 427 -18.24 -6.21 11.46
CA GLU A 427 -18.73 -4.94 11.98
C GLU A 427 -18.42 -4.80 13.47
N ALA A 428 -18.68 -5.83 14.28
CA ALA A 428 -18.35 -5.82 15.70
C ALA A 428 -16.83 -5.72 15.94
N ALA A 429 -16.03 -6.47 15.17
CA ALA A 429 -14.57 -6.44 15.24
C ALA A 429 -13.98 -5.08 14.83
N SER A 430 -14.68 -4.30 14.00
CA SER A 430 -14.22 -2.98 13.57
C SER A 430 -13.97 -2.00 14.74
N GLN A 431 -14.64 -2.21 15.87
CA GLN A 431 -14.49 -1.43 17.10
C GLN A 431 -13.10 -1.59 17.75
N LEU A 432 -12.39 -2.68 17.44
CA LEU A 432 -11.05 -2.96 17.96
C LEU A 432 -9.93 -2.22 17.20
N ASN A 433 -10.26 -1.62 16.04
CA ASN A 433 -9.33 -0.93 15.14
C ASN A 433 -8.03 -1.73 14.86
N LYS A 434 -8.18 -3.04 14.65
CA LYS A 434 -7.09 -3.96 14.35
C LYS A 434 -7.56 -5.01 13.33
N PRO A 435 -6.63 -5.75 12.71
CA PRO A 435 -6.99 -6.85 11.83
C PRO A 435 -7.88 -7.89 12.54
N TYR A 436 -8.75 -8.54 11.78
CA TYR A 436 -9.68 -9.57 12.26
C TYR A 436 -9.78 -10.69 11.23
N MET A 437 -9.78 -11.95 11.69
CA MET A 437 -9.99 -13.13 10.84
C MET A 437 -11.01 -14.07 11.48
N ASN A 438 -11.87 -14.68 10.66
CA ASN A 438 -12.60 -15.86 11.10
C ASN A 438 -11.71 -17.10 10.90
N GLY A 439 -11.22 -17.65 12.01
CA GLY A 439 -10.20 -18.70 12.03
C GLY A 439 -10.75 -20.11 11.84
N GLU A 440 -12.05 -20.29 12.08
CA GLU A 440 -12.76 -21.55 11.89
C GLU A 440 -14.21 -21.27 11.53
N TRP A 441 -14.67 -21.91 10.47
CA TRP A 441 -16.10 -21.98 10.17
C TRP A 441 -16.51 -23.35 9.65
N GLY A 442 -17.80 -23.66 9.83
CA GLY A 442 -18.45 -24.82 9.23
C GLY A 442 -19.71 -25.24 9.98
N VAL A 443 -20.21 -26.47 9.74
CA VAL A 443 -21.44 -26.96 10.37
C VAL A 443 -21.29 -27.22 11.87
N ILE A 444 -22.38 -27.05 12.63
CA ILE A 444 -22.44 -27.48 14.04
C ILE A 444 -22.22 -29.01 14.12
N ASP A 445 -21.17 -29.41 14.82
CA ASP A 445 -20.64 -30.77 14.96
C ASP A 445 -21.63 -31.78 15.59
N THR A 446 -22.73 -31.33 16.20
CA THR A 446 -23.56 -32.20 17.06
C THR A 446 -24.50 -33.15 16.30
N VAL A 447 -24.55 -33.13 14.96
CA VAL A 447 -25.58 -33.88 14.20
C VAL A 447 -25.02 -34.81 13.13
N ASN A 448 -24.12 -34.37 12.23
CA ASN A 448 -23.50 -35.24 11.22
C ASN A 448 -22.29 -34.55 10.54
N PRO A 449 -21.04 -35.05 10.70
CA PRO A 449 -19.84 -34.44 10.11
C PRO A 449 -19.77 -34.54 8.57
N TYR A 450 -20.66 -35.30 7.93
CA TYR A 450 -20.80 -35.43 6.47
C TYR A 450 -21.85 -34.49 5.86
N LEU A 451 -22.48 -33.64 6.67
CA LEU A 451 -23.56 -32.74 6.22
C LEU A 451 -23.18 -31.93 4.99
N TRP A 452 -21.95 -31.40 4.94
CA TRP A 452 -21.47 -30.67 3.79
C TRP A 452 -21.33 -31.55 2.54
N LYS A 453 -20.78 -32.75 2.69
CA LYS A 453 -20.63 -33.71 1.58
C LYS A 453 -21.98 -34.06 0.95
N ASP A 454 -22.99 -34.24 1.79
CA ASP A 454 -24.31 -34.71 1.36
C ASP A 454 -25.20 -33.59 0.78
N ASN A 455 -24.95 -32.32 1.13
CA ASN A 455 -25.83 -31.20 0.77
C ASN A 455 -25.15 -30.11 -0.07
N ASP A 456 -23.82 -30.10 -0.12
CA ASP A 456 -23.02 -29.13 -0.87
C ASP A 456 -21.84 -29.79 -1.62
N PRO A 457 -22.08 -30.83 -2.44
CA PRO A 457 -21.01 -31.62 -3.07
C PRO A 457 -20.15 -30.81 -4.06
N ASN A 458 -20.61 -29.62 -4.45
CA ASN A 458 -19.91 -28.72 -5.37
C ASN A 458 -19.36 -27.46 -4.67
N GLY A 459 -19.33 -27.42 -3.32
CA GLY A 459 -18.68 -26.33 -2.57
C GLY A 459 -19.33 -24.94 -2.73
N PHE A 460 -20.65 -24.88 -2.93
CA PHE A 460 -21.41 -23.65 -3.09
C PHE A 460 -21.34 -22.74 -1.86
N GLU A 461 -21.48 -23.32 -0.66
CA GLU A 461 -21.40 -22.54 0.57
C GLU A 461 -19.96 -22.18 0.93
N LEU A 462 -18.99 -23.03 0.58
CA LEU A 462 -17.56 -22.69 0.63
C LEU A 462 -17.26 -21.46 -0.24
N HIS A 463 -17.68 -21.46 -1.50
CA HIS A 463 -17.51 -20.35 -2.43
C HIS A 463 -18.11 -19.05 -1.89
N ASN A 464 -19.38 -19.07 -1.46
CA ASN A 464 -20.06 -17.90 -0.89
C ASN A 464 -19.35 -17.37 0.37
N SER A 465 -18.89 -18.26 1.24
CA SER A 465 -18.25 -17.92 2.51
C SER A 465 -16.87 -17.28 2.31
N LEU A 466 -16.09 -17.76 1.33
CA LEU A 466 -14.81 -17.14 0.97
C LEU A 466 -15.00 -15.68 0.55
N TRP A 467 -15.90 -15.41 -0.41
CA TRP A 467 -16.13 -14.06 -0.93
C TRP A 467 -16.76 -13.11 0.09
N SER A 468 -17.84 -13.53 0.76
CA SER A 468 -18.54 -12.68 1.72
C SER A 468 -17.69 -12.30 2.94
N SER A 469 -16.90 -13.22 3.48
CA SER A 469 -16.02 -12.95 4.63
C SER A 469 -14.91 -11.95 4.27
N SER A 470 -14.32 -12.11 3.09
CA SER A 470 -13.21 -11.26 2.61
C SER A 470 -13.66 -9.82 2.37
N PHE A 471 -14.82 -9.63 1.73
CA PHE A 471 -15.40 -8.31 1.50
C PHE A 471 -16.13 -7.71 2.71
N SER A 472 -16.21 -8.45 3.81
CA SER A 472 -16.63 -7.92 5.11
C SER A 472 -15.47 -7.28 5.90
N THR A 473 -14.34 -6.94 5.26
CA THR A 473 -13.14 -6.35 5.89
C THR A 473 -12.37 -7.26 6.86
N SER A 474 -12.55 -8.58 6.72
CA SER A 474 -11.62 -9.52 7.34
C SER A 474 -10.24 -9.39 6.70
N MET A 475 -9.17 -9.60 7.48
CA MET A 475 -7.79 -9.52 7.02
C MET A 475 -7.39 -10.68 6.11
N GLY A 476 -8.22 -11.74 6.05
CA GLY A 476 -8.05 -12.97 5.27
C GLY A 476 -9.38 -13.64 4.97
N ALA A 477 -9.35 -14.65 4.10
CA ALA A 477 -10.53 -15.48 3.84
C ALA A 477 -10.84 -16.35 5.06
N VAL A 478 -12.12 -16.66 5.27
CA VAL A 478 -12.58 -17.55 6.34
C VAL A 478 -11.96 -18.96 6.19
N SER A 479 -11.44 -19.53 7.28
CA SER A 479 -10.75 -20.83 7.26
C SER A 479 -11.69 -21.97 7.60
N ASN A 480 -11.94 -22.89 6.67
CA ASN A 480 -12.82 -24.03 6.90
C ASN A 480 -12.23 -24.99 7.95
N TRP A 481 -13.05 -25.55 8.82
CA TRP A 481 -12.63 -26.53 9.85
C TRP A 481 -12.53 -27.97 9.35
N PHE A 482 -13.16 -28.31 8.23
CA PHE A 482 -13.39 -29.68 7.79
C PHE A 482 -12.38 -30.13 6.73
N TRP A 483 -11.08 -30.17 7.09
CA TRP A 483 -10.01 -30.62 6.18
C TRP A 483 -9.84 -32.14 6.16
N ASN A 484 -9.98 -32.76 7.34
CA ASN A 484 -9.74 -34.19 7.57
C ASN A 484 -10.98 -35.07 7.32
N ASN A 485 -12.11 -34.47 6.97
CA ASN A 485 -13.30 -35.19 6.55
C ASN A 485 -13.40 -35.26 5.02
N ASP A 486 -14.51 -35.83 4.54
CA ASP A 486 -14.76 -36.01 3.11
C ASP A 486 -15.23 -34.73 2.38
N TYR A 487 -15.18 -33.52 2.97
CA TYR A 487 -15.66 -32.30 2.32
C TYR A 487 -14.62 -31.73 1.34
N ILE A 488 -13.65 -30.92 1.79
CA ILE A 488 -12.70 -30.27 0.85
C ILE A 488 -11.83 -31.30 0.16
N LYS A 489 -11.15 -32.15 0.94
CA LYS A 489 -10.31 -33.24 0.43
C LYS A 489 -11.13 -34.29 -0.31
N GLY A 490 -12.23 -34.76 0.29
CA GLY A 490 -13.03 -35.84 -0.28
C GLY A 490 -13.78 -35.49 -1.57
N LEU A 491 -14.12 -34.21 -1.78
CA LEU A 491 -14.78 -33.72 -3.00
C LEU A 491 -13.84 -32.95 -3.94
N ASN A 492 -12.54 -32.86 -3.62
CA ASN A 492 -11.55 -32.15 -4.43
C ASN A 492 -11.88 -30.65 -4.67
N LEU A 493 -12.25 -29.93 -3.61
CA LEU A 493 -12.71 -28.53 -3.66
C LEU A 493 -11.60 -27.48 -3.51
N PHE A 494 -10.31 -27.88 -3.52
CA PHE A 494 -9.19 -26.93 -3.35
C PHE A 494 -9.18 -25.79 -4.39
N HIS A 495 -9.71 -26.03 -5.59
CA HIS A 495 -9.83 -25.04 -6.64
C HIS A 495 -10.69 -23.82 -6.27
N MET A 496 -11.59 -23.95 -5.29
CA MET A 496 -12.42 -22.85 -4.78
C MET A 496 -11.58 -21.71 -4.16
N TYR A 497 -10.40 -22.03 -3.63
CA TYR A 497 -9.50 -21.02 -3.09
C TYR A 497 -8.81 -20.20 -4.18
N GLY A 498 -8.63 -20.77 -5.38
CA GLY A 498 -7.81 -20.17 -6.42
C GLY A 498 -8.39 -18.91 -7.05
N SER A 499 -9.71 -18.84 -7.18
CA SER A 499 -10.39 -17.64 -7.67
C SER A 499 -10.20 -16.46 -6.71
N MET A 500 -10.40 -16.70 -5.42
CA MET A 500 -10.16 -15.71 -4.36
C MET A 500 -8.69 -15.27 -4.33
N ALA A 501 -7.76 -16.23 -4.32
CA ALA A 501 -6.34 -15.94 -4.29
C ALA A 501 -5.88 -15.13 -5.51
N SER A 502 -6.38 -15.46 -6.71
CA SER A 502 -6.12 -14.72 -7.94
C SER A 502 -6.54 -13.24 -7.83
N PHE A 503 -7.72 -12.96 -7.27
CA PHE A 503 -8.17 -11.59 -7.08
C PHE A 503 -7.41 -10.87 -5.97
N MET A 504 -7.37 -11.43 -4.76
CA MET A 504 -6.84 -10.75 -3.57
C MET A 504 -5.33 -10.52 -3.63
N ASN A 505 -4.56 -11.43 -4.21
CA ASN A 505 -3.11 -11.27 -4.32
C ASN A 505 -2.70 -10.18 -5.34
N ASN A 506 -3.62 -9.73 -6.19
CA ASN A 506 -3.39 -8.67 -7.17
C ASN A 506 -3.86 -7.28 -6.69
N LEU A 507 -4.43 -7.18 -5.49
CA LEU A 507 -4.81 -5.89 -4.92
C LEU A 507 -3.61 -5.15 -4.31
N PRO A 508 -3.52 -3.82 -4.48
CA PRO A 508 -2.56 -3.03 -3.73
C PRO A 508 -2.93 -3.02 -2.25
N ILE A 509 -1.95 -2.75 -1.37
CA ILE A 509 -2.25 -2.52 0.05
C ILE A 509 -3.22 -1.33 0.15
N PRO A 510 -4.36 -1.50 0.82
CA PRO A 510 -5.28 -0.41 1.10
C PRO A 510 -4.60 0.78 1.80
N SER A 511 -4.60 1.97 1.17
CA SER A 511 -4.00 3.19 1.74
C SER A 511 -4.78 3.79 2.92
N SER A 512 -5.99 3.29 3.18
CA SER A 512 -6.99 3.86 4.10
C SER A 512 -7.76 2.77 4.86
N SER A 513 -8.45 3.15 5.93
CA SER A 513 -9.33 2.24 6.67
C SER A 513 -10.57 1.90 5.84
N PHE A 514 -10.70 0.63 5.47
CA PHE A 514 -11.91 0.10 4.85
C PHE A 514 -12.96 -0.25 5.91
N SER A 515 -14.22 0.00 5.56
CA SER A 515 -15.39 -0.35 6.35
C SER A 515 -16.28 -1.32 5.57
N PRO A 516 -16.83 -2.36 6.23
CA PRO A 516 -17.73 -3.29 5.58
C PRO A 516 -19.08 -2.62 5.37
N GLN A 517 -19.74 -2.96 4.28
CA GLN A 517 -21.10 -2.55 3.91
C GLN A 517 -21.82 -3.72 3.24
N LYS A 518 -23.15 -3.69 3.22
CA LYS A 518 -23.96 -4.71 2.55
C LYS A 518 -25.20 -4.18 1.85
N ILE A 519 -25.69 -4.95 0.88
CA ILE A 519 -26.99 -4.80 0.23
C ILE A 519 -27.73 -6.13 0.38
N THR A 520 -28.93 -6.11 0.96
CA THR A 520 -29.63 -7.36 1.29
C THR A 520 -30.47 -7.89 0.12
N ASN A 521 -31.10 -7.03 -0.68
CA ASN A 521 -31.88 -7.41 -1.86
C ASN A 521 -32.34 -6.18 -2.67
N ILE A 522 -31.54 -5.73 -3.63
CA ILE A 522 -31.95 -4.70 -4.60
C ILE A 522 -32.01 -5.36 -5.97
N ASN A 523 -33.17 -5.32 -6.63
CA ASN A 523 -33.39 -5.98 -7.93
C ASN A 523 -33.04 -7.48 -7.95
N GLY A 524 -33.21 -8.18 -6.83
CA GLY A 524 -32.83 -9.59 -6.69
C GLY A 524 -31.34 -9.81 -6.46
N ILE A 525 -30.55 -8.77 -6.13
CA ILE A 525 -29.10 -8.86 -5.91
C ILE A 525 -28.79 -8.55 -4.45
N ARG A 526 -27.95 -9.40 -3.84
CA ARG A 526 -27.27 -9.14 -2.57
C ARG A 526 -25.81 -8.77 -2.80
N SER A 527 -25.21 -8.01 -1.90
CA SER A 527 -23.80 -7.62 -1.98
C SER A 527 -23.16 -7.51 -0.61
N TYR A 528 -21.91 -7.93 -0.50
CA TYR A 528 -21.00 -7.62 0.60
C TYR A 528 -19.80 -6.91 0.00
N TYR A 529 -19.51 -5.71 0.50
CA TYR A 529 -18.46 -4.89 -0.07
C TYR A 529 -17.77 -4.08 1.03
N MET A 530 -16.55 -3.68 0.73
CA MET A 530 -15.76 -2.80 1.57
C MET A 530 -15.45 -1.53 0.79
N ALA A 531 -15.64 -0.39 1.46
CA ALA A 531 -15.31 0.92 0.91
C ALA A 531 -14.32 1.63 1.83
N ASN A 532 -13.38 2.37 1.24
CA ASN A 532 -12.54 3.24 2.03
C ASN A 532 -13.27 4.49 2.51
N THR A 533 -12.67 5.24 3.44
CA THR A 533 -13.30 6.42 4.05
C THR A 533 -13.73 7.48 3.05
N ASN A 534 -12.95 7.69 1.98
CA ASN A 534 -13.28 8.66 0.93
C ASN A 534 -14.27 8.13 -0.11
N THR A 535 -14.56 6.82 -0.07
CA THR A 535 -15.30 6.06 -1.10
C THR A 535 -14.76 6.28 -2.51
N ASP A 536 -13.46 6.57 -2.63
CA ASP A 536 -12.75 6.67 -3.91
C ASP A 536 -12.28 5.29 -4.38
N THR A 537 -12.34 4.28 -3.50
CA THR A 537 -12.03 2.87 -3.78
C THR A 537 -13.02 1.97 -3.06
N ILE A 538 -13.66 1.06 -3.80
CA ILE A 538 -14.65 0.11 -3.31
C ILE A 538 -14.37 -1.26 -3.93
N TYR A 539 -14.37 -2.31 -3.11
CA TYR A 539 -14.26 -3.70 -3.57
C TYR A 539 -15.43 -4.52 -3.03
N GLY A 540 -16.01 -5.41 -3.82
CA GLY A 540 -17.12 -6.21 -3.33
C GLY A 540 -17.47 -7.43 -4.15
N TRP A 541 -18.29 -8.29 -3.54
CA TRP A 541 -18.91 -9.45 -4.14
C TRP A 541 -20.42 -9.30 -4.11
N LEU A 542 -21.06 -9.71 -5.19
CA LEU A 542 -22.50 -9.62 -5.36
C LEU A 542 -23.03 -10.89 -6.00
N GLN A 543 -24.25 -11.26 -5.61
CA GLN A 543 -24.87 -12.51 -6.01
C GLN A 543 -26.36 -12.29 -6.22
N ASP A 544 -26.91 -12.91 -7.26
CA ASP A 544 -28.35 -13.02 -7.41
C ASP A 544 -28.92 -13.88 -6.27
N ILE A 545 -29.91 -13.34 -5.56
CA ILE A 545 -30.46 -13.96 -4.37
C ILE A 545 -31.04 -15.36 -4.64
N ASN A 546 -31.45 -15.68 -5.87
CA ASN A 546 -31.91 -17.03 -6.22
C ASN A 546 -30.80 -18.08 -6.15
N PHE A 547 -29.53 -17.66 -6.21
CA PHE A 547 -28.36 -18.49 -6.03
C PHE A 547 -27.89 -18.55 -4.57
N HIS A 548 -28.57 -17.86 -3.64
CA HIS A 548 -28.30 -18.05 -2.21
C HIS A 548 -28.53 -19.52 -1.82
N PHE A 549 -27.61 -20.11 -1.07
CA PHE A 549 -27.66 -21.51 -0.65
C PHE A 549 -29.02 -21.91 -0.03
N GLN A 550 -29.58 -21.07 0.85
CA GLN A 550 -30.89 -21.31 1.43
C GLN A 550 -32.02 -21.33 0.39
N ASN A 551 -31.96 -20.46 -0.62
CA ASN A 551 -33.01 -20.40 -1.63
C ASN A 551 -32.96 -21.61 -2.57
N LEU A 552 -31.75 -22.06 -2.92
CA LEU A 552 -31.55 -23.26 -3.72
C LEU A 552 -32.08 -24.50 -3.00
N ARG A 553 -31.65 -24.76 -1.77
CA ARG A 553 -32.00 -26.00 -1.04
C ARG A 553 -33.49 -26.15 -0.70
N LEU A 554 -34.26 -25.05 -0.72
CA LEU A 554 -35.68 -25.04 -0.37
C LEU A 554 -36.59 -25.47 -1.54
N THR A 555 -36.04 -25.73 -2.72
CA THR A 555 -36.80 -26.14 -3.91
C THR A 555 -36.23 -27.44 -4.51
N PRO A 556 -37.07 -28.31 -5.11
CA PRO A 556 -36.57 -29.54 -5.76
C PRO A 556 -35.53 -29.27 -6.86
N ASP A 557 -35.79 -28.28 -7.72
CA ASP A 557 -34.87 -27.91 -8.79
C ASP A 557 -33.58 -27.31 -8.23
N GLY A 558 -33.67 -26.40 -7.25
CA GLY A 558 -32.50 -25.80 -6.62
C GLY A 558 -31.63 -26.81 -5.85
N THR A 559 -32.23 -27.77 -5.15
CA THR A 559 -31.48 -28.90 -4.55
C THR A 559 -30.82 -29.74 -5.63
N THR A 560 -31.51 -30.04 -6.73
CA THR A 560 -30.91 -30.77 -7.85
C THR A 560 -29.76 -29.98 -8.47
N TYR A 561 -29.88 -28.66 -8.56
CA TYR A 561 -28.82 -27.78 -9.03
C TYR A 561 -27.60 -27.77 -8.08
N LEU A 562 -27.79 -27.62 -6.77
CA LEU A 562 -26.69 -27.72 -5.79
C LEU A 562 -25.92 -29.04 -5.91
N MET A 563 -26.64 -30.14 -6.13
CA MET A 563 -26.05 -31.48 -6.22
C MET A 563 -25.31 -31.74 -7.55
N THR A 564 -25.70 -31.07 -8.65
CA THR A 564 -25.24 -31.45 -10.00
C THR A 564 -24.63 -30.32 -10.83
N LEU A 565 -24.83 -29.06 -10.45
CA LEU A 565 -24.60 -27.86 -11.24
C LEU A 565 -25.16 -27.92 -12.68
N ASN A 566 -26.18 -28.77 -12.91
CA ASN A 566 -26.73 -28.98 -14.24
C ASN A 566 -27.53 -27.74 -14.70
N PRO A 567 -27.19 -27.13 -15.84
CA PRO A 567 -27.83 -25.91 -16.33
C PRO A 567 -29.36 -25.99 -16.51
N ILE A 568 -29.94 -27.19 -16.63
CA ILE A 568 -31.39 -27.38 -16.75
C ILE A 568 -32.14 -26.95 -15.48
N TYR A 569 -31.54 -27.16 -14.31
CA TYR A 569 -32.13 -26.81 -13.01
C TYR A 569 -31.64 -25.46 -12.49
N LYS A 570 -30.82 -24.75 -13.27
CA LYS A 570 -30.21 -23.49 -12.86
C LYS A 570 -31.30 -22.42 -12.62
N PRO A 571 -31.29 -21.71 -11.48
CA PRO A 571 -32.23 -20.64 -11.24
C PRO A 571 -32.11 -19.53 -12.28
N THR A 572 -33.25 -18.96 -12.66
CA THR A 572 -33.30 -17.74 -13.47
C THR A 572 -33.45 -16.51 -12.59
N PRO A 573 -32.77 -15.39 -12.88
CA PRO A 573 -33.04 -14.13 -12.22
C PRO A 573 -34.52 -13.73 -12.27
N ASN A 574 -35.06 -13.25 -11.15
CA ASN A 574 -36.49 -12.85 -11.06
C ASN A 574 -36.81 -11.58 -11.86
N THR A 575 -35.79 -10.83 -12.27
CA THR A 575 -35.92 -9.58 -13.01
C THR A 575 -34.74 -9.41 -13.96
N SER A 576 -34.99 -8.79 -15.12
CA SER A 576 -33.92 -8.38 -16.04
C SER A 576 -33.14 -7.18 -15.53
N ASN A 577 -33.68 -6.44 -14.55
CA ASN A 577 -32.97 -5.32 -13.92
C ASN A 577 -31.85 -5.86 -13.04
N ASN A 578 -30.61 -5.54 -13.39
CA ASN A 578 -29.35 -5.96 -12.77
C ASN A 578 -28.60 -4.77 -12.14
N GLU A 579 -29.32 -3.69 -11.87
CA GLU A 579 -28.78 -2.47 -11.30
C GLU A 579 -28.63 -2.58 -9.78
N ILE A 580 -27.49 -2.10 -9.26
CA ILE A 580 -27.30 -1.79 -7.84
C ILE A 580 -26.78 -0.36 -7.69
N THR A 581 -27.07 0.24 -6.54
CA THR A 581 -26.61 1.59 -6.20
C THR A 581 -25.65 1.53 -5.02
N LEU A 582 -24.45 2.07 -5.19
CA LEU A 582 -23.46 2.19 -4.11
C LEU A 582 -23.34 3.65 -3.65
N PRO A 583 -23.31 3.92 -2.34
CA PRO A 583 -23.09 5.26 -1.83
C PRO A 583 -21.65 5.70 -2.05
N VAL A 584 -21.46 6.98 -2.38
CA VAL A 584 -20.15 7.66 -2.38
C VAL A 584 -20.22 8.95 -1.56
N SER A 585 -19.10 9.41 -1.05
CA SER A 585 -19.00 10.62 -0.25
C SER A 585 -19.34 11.85 -1.10
N ILE A 586 -19.83 12.90 -0.45
CA ILE A 586 -20.27 14.14 -1.12
C ILE A 586 -19.17 14.78 -1.99
N ASN A 587 -17.90 14.62 -1.58
CA ASN A 587 -16.75 15.14 -2.30
C ASN A 587 -16.49 14.37 -3.61
N GLN A 588 -17.04 13.17 -3.74
CA GLN A 588 -16.94 12.34 -4.92
C GLN A 588 -18.16 12.42 -5.83
N ASN A 589 -19.12 13.32 -5.58
CA ASN A 589 -20.25 13.51 -6.48
C ASN A 589 -19.82 14.18 -7.80
N ASN A 590 -20.43 13.79 -8.93
CA ASN A 590 -20.06 14.21 -10.28
C ASN A 590 -18.60 13.87 -10.65
N LYS A 591 -18.10 12.74 -10.17
CA LYS A 591 -16.79 12.19 -10.50
C LYS A 591 -16.92 10.93 -11.33
N SER A 592 -15.96 10.67 -12.20
CA SER A 592 -15.91 9.43 -12.96
C SER A 592 -15.15 8.37 -12.18
N PHE A 593 -15.63 7.15 -12.25
CA PHE A 593 -15.06 5.97 -11.63
C PHE A 593 -14.86 4.90 -12.69
N ILE A 594 -13.76 4.16 -12.59
CA ILE A 594 -13.58 2.89 -13.29
C ILE A 594 -14.25 1.79 -12.47
N VAL A 595 -14.94 0.89 -13.16
CA VAL A 595 -15.58 -0.31 -12.63
C VAL A 595 -14.98 -1.51 -13.36
N GLU A 596 -14.19 -2.30 -12.65
CA GLU A 596 -13.68 -3.57 -13.11
C GLU A 596 -14.55 -4.69 -12.53
N TRP A 597 -15.17 -5.47 -13.40
CA TRP A 597 -15.90 -6.69 -13.07
C TRP A 597 -14.98 -7.89 -13.21
N TYR A 598 -15.12 -8.83 -12.30
CA TYR A 598 -14.35 -10.07 -12.23
C TYR A 598 -15.30 -11.25 -12.13
N SER A 599 -14.92 -12.37 -12.74
CA SER A 599 -15.60 -13.64 -12.53
C SER A 599 -15.22 -14.18 -11.16
N ALA A 600 -16.21 -14.42 -10.29
CA ALA A 600 -15.96 -15.01 -8.97
C ALA A 600 -15.47 -16.47 -9.04
N GLU A 601 -15.70 -17.16 -10.16
CA GLU A 601 -15.24 -18.52 -10.42
C GLU A 601 -13.74 -18.59 -10.76
N THR A 602 -13.17 -17.51 -11.30
CA THR A 602 -11.77 -17.50 -11.79
C THR A 602 -10.90 -16.45 -11.11
N GLY A 603 -11.50 -15.43 -10.49
CA GLY A 603 -10.80 -14.27 -9.95
C GLY A 603 -10.21 -13.33 -11.02
N LEU A 604 -10.52 -13.56 -12.30
CA LEU A 604 -9.95 -12.81 -13.42
C LEU A 604 -10.90 -11.70 -13.89
N ILE A 605 -10.32 -10.64 -14.46
CA ILE A 605 -11.08 -9.53 -15.04
C ILE A 605 -11.99 -10.06 -16.15
N TYR A 606 -13.28 -9.75 -16.03
CA TYR A 606 -14.32 -10.05 -17.01
C TYR A 606 -14.58 -8.85 -17.92
N GLN A 607 -14.69 -7.64 -17.34
CA GLN A 607 -15.01 -6.42 -18.07
C GLN A 607 -14.54 -5.20 -17.29
N THR A 608 -14.13 -4.15 -18.01
CA THR A 608 -13.93 -2.81 -17.44
C THR A 608 -14.94 -1.83 -18.04
N ALA A 609 -15.49 -0.94 -17.22
CA ALA A 609 -16.42 0.11 -17.61
C ALA A 609 -16.12 1.40 -16.83
N SER A 610 -16.72 2.52 -17.25
CA SER A 610 -16.67 3.78 -16.51
C SER A 610 -18.09 4.21 -16.13
N VAL A 611 -18.24 4.75 -14.92
CA VAL A 611 -19.50 5.32 -14.42
C VAL A 611 -19.25 6.72 -13.88
N ILE A 612 -20.28 7.55 -13.84
CA ILE A 612 -20.22 8.88 -13.22
C ILE A 612 -21.13 8.87 -12.00
N SER A 613 -20.62 9.34 -10.87
CA SER A 613 -21.42 9.47 -9.66
C SER A 613 -22.42 10.62 -9.78
N ALA A 614 -23.63 10.39 -9.29
CA ALA A 614 -24.69 11.39 -9.20
C ALA A 614 -25.47 11.19 -7.91
N ASN A 615 -25.96 12.28 -7.33
CA ASN A 615 -26.68 12.27 -6.05
C ASN A 615 -25.94 11.52 -4.93
N ASN A 616 -24.61 11.64 -4.88
CA ASN A 616 -23.73 10.94 -3.92
C ASN A 616 -23.82 9.41 -4.04
N THR A 617 -24.09 8.90 -5.24
CA THR A 617 -24.14 7.47 -5.52
C THR A 617 -23.50 7.14 -6.86
N ILE A 618 -23.06 5.89 -7.03
CA ILE A 618 -22.73 5.30 -8.31
C ILE A 618 -23.72 4.16 -8.60
N ILE A 619 -24.10 4.03 -9.86
CA ILE A 619 -24.99 2.99 -10.32
C ILE A 619 -24.17 1.95 -11.08
N LEU A 620 -24.19 0.71 -10.63
CA LEU A 620 -23.50 -0.41 -11.27
C LEU A 620 -24.52 -1.37 -11.89
N ASN A 621 -24.21 -1.88 -13.07
CA ASN A 621 -25.00 -2.90 -13.75
C ASN A 621 -24.21 -4.21 -13.81
N MET A 622 -24.63 -5.21 -13.03
CA MET A 622 -23.95 -6.51 -12.97
C MET A 622 -24.07 -7.24 -14.31
N PRO A 623 -22.97 -7.62 -14.99
CA PRO A 623 -23.04 -8.29 -16.29
C PRO A 623 -23.94 -9.53 -16.25
N ILE A 624 -24.87 -9.65 -17.20
CA ILE A 624 -25.90 -10.71 -17.17
C ILE A 624 -25.31 -12.12 -17.27
N SER A 625 -24.18 -12.26 -17.96
CA SER A 625 -23.41 -13.50 -18.05
C SER A 625 -22.83 -13.93 -16.71
N LEU A 626 -22.38 -12.98 -15.88
CA LEU A 626 -21.92 -13.26 -14.51
C LEU A 626 -23.10 -13.51 -13.58
N ARG A 627 -24.19 -12.74 -13.71
CA ARG A 627 -25.43 -12.98 -12.94
C ARG A 627 -26.05 -14.36 -13.19
N THR A 628 -25.76 -14.95 -14.34
CA THR A 628 -26.21 -16.29 -14.73
C THR A 628 -25.08 -17.32 -14.77
N SER A 629 -23.95 -17.03 -14.10
CA SER A 629 -22.83 -17.96 -13.88
C SER A 629 -23.24 -19.17 -13.04
N ALA A 630 -22.30 -20.07 -12.74
CA ALA A 630 -22.61 -21.25 -11.91
C ALA A 630 -23.09 -20.86 -10.50
N PHE A 631 -22.53 -19.78 -9.94
CA PHE A 631 -22.86 -19.26 -8.61
C PHE A 631 -23.72 -17.99 -8.65
N GLY A 632 -24.08 -17.52 -9.85
CA GLY A 632 -24.95 -16.36 -10.07
C GLY A 632 -24.37 -15.07 -9.52
N ASP A 633 -23.05 -14.91 -9.60
CA ASP A 633 -22.30 -13.92 -8.84
C ASP A 633 -21.18 -13.25 -9.63
N ALA A 634 -20.67 -12.15 -9.08
CA ALA A 634 -19.54 -11.41 -9.62
C ALA A 634 -18.79 -10.70 -8.51
N VAL A 635 -17.54 -10.39 -8.81
CA VAL A 635 -16.71 -9.51 -7.99
C VAL A 635 -16.52 -8.20 -8.74
N PHE A 636 -16.45 -7.09 -8.01
CA PHE A 636 -16.19 -5.79 -8.59
C PHE A 636 -15.13 -5.03 -7.82
N LYS A 637 -14.41 -4.20 -8.56
CA LYS A 637 -13.50 -3.18 -8.07
C LYS A 637 -13.90 -1.86 -8.71
N VAL A 638 -14.22 -0.88 -7.87
CA VAL A 638 -14.52 0.49 -8.28
C VAL A 638 -13.45 1.39 -7.73
N TYR A 639 -12.89 2.25 -8.57
CA TYR A 639 -11.95 3.28 -8.13
C TYR A 639 -12.11 4.56 -8.95
N LEU A 640 -11.80 5.69 -8.33
CA LEU A 640 -11.86 7.00 -8.97
C LEU A 640 -11.00 7.00 -10.24
N ASP A 641 -11.59 7.44 -11.36
CA ASP A 641 -10.88 7.53 -12.63
C ASP A 641 -9.98 8.77 -12.63
N CYS A 642 -8.74 8.56 -12.19
CA CYS A 642 -7.74 9.62 -12.15
C CYS A 642 -7.38 10.19 -13.51
N ASN A 643 -7.80 9.58 -14.63
CA ASN A 643 -7.43 9.99 -15.97
C ASN A 643 -8.48 10.88 -16.66
N GLN A 644 -9.62 11.20 -16.03
CA GLN A 644 -10.60 12.16 -16.57
C GLN A 644 -10.38 13.60 -16.08
N PHE A 645 -10.79 14.61 -16.87
CA PHE A 645 -10.46 16.04 -16.68
C PHE A 645 -11.72 16.97 -16.50
N ILE A 646 -11.69 18.03 -15.63
CA ILE A 646 -12.84 18.99 -15.38
C ILE A 646 -12.43 20.44 -14.91
N TRP A 647 -13.23 21.52 -15.19
CA TRP A 647 -12.90 23.00 -15.09
C TRP A 647 -13.71 23.86 -14.05
N ARG A 648 -13.19 25.01 -13.47
CA ARG A 648 -13.84 26.00 -12.48
C ARG A 648 -13.27 27.49 -12.44
N GLU A 649 -13.92 28.49 -11.76
CA GLU A 649 -13.81 30.03 -11.84
C GLU A 649 -13.57 30.88 -10.51
N GLY A 650 -13.11 32.19 -10.52
CA GLY A 650 -12.98 33.18 -9.36
C GLY A 650 -12.63 34.72 -9.65
N ILE A 651 -12.79 35.69 -8.69
CA ILE A 651 -12.80 37.21 -8.86
C ILE A 651 -11.83 38.05 -7.92
N LEU A 652 -11.27 39.22 -8.37
CA LEU A 652 -10.49 40.25 -7.60
C LEU A 652 -11.35 41.46 -7.11
N SER A 653 -11.05 42.07 -5.94
CA SER A 653 -11.92 43.04 -5.22
C SER A 653 -12.03 44.48 -5.78
N ASN A 654 -13.04 45.24 -5.31
CA ASN A 654 -13.54 46.56 -5.76
C ASN A 654 -12.60 47.80 -5.62
N THR A 655 -11.29 47.63 -5.43
CA THR A 655 -10.37 48.72 -5.04
C THR A 655 -9.83 49.57 -6.19
N TYR A 656 -10.06 49.18 -7.45
CA TYR A 656 -9.56 49.88 -8.65
C TYR A 656 -10.70 50.50 -9.46
N GLN A 657 -10.90 51.81 -9.32
CA GLN A 657 -11.96 52.54 -10.02
C GLN A 657 -11.46 53.24 -11.29
N ASN A 658 -12.37 53.51 -12.23
CA ASN A 658 -12.16 54.26 -13.49
C ASN A 658 -11.29 53.58 -14.57
N VAL A 659 -11.24 52.24 -14.64
CA VAL A 659 -10.61 51.51 -15.76
C VAL A 659 -11.50 51.61 -17.01
N ALA A 660 -10.98 52.12 -18.12
CA ALA A 660 -11.77 52.42 -19.32
C ALA A 660 -11.83 51.27 -20.35
N SER A 661 -10.78 50.45 -20.40
CA SER A 661 -10.46 49.28 -21.27
C SER A 661 -8.95 49.29 -21.57
N ASP A 662 -8.42 48.30 -22.28
CA ASP A 662 -6.99 48.13 -22.64
C ASP A 662 -6.08 47.76 -21.45
N LEU A 663 -6.02 46.46 -21.14
CA LEU A 663 -5.19 45.88 -20.08
C LEU A 663 -4.02 45.13 -20.72
N ALA A 664 -2.82 45.28 -20.16
CA ALA A 664 -1.67 44.48 -20.58
C ALA A 664 -0.75 44.16 -19.40
N SER A 665 -0.33 42.91 -19.29
CA SER A 665 0.61 42.46 -18.27
C SER A 665 2.05 42.58 -18.74
N ALA A 666 2.94 42.98 -17.83
CA ALA A 666 4.37 42.98 -18.05
C ALA A 666 4.91 41.54 -17.96
N PRO A 667 5.69 41.09 -18.94
CA PRO A 667 6.16 39.72 -19.03
C PRO A 667 7.15 39.31 -17.92
N ASN A 668 7.77 40.28 -17.24
CA ASN A 668 8.88 40.01 -16.31
C ASN A 668 8.46 39.96 -14.83
N ASP A 669 7.57 40.86 -14.41
CA ASP A 669 7.23 41.05 -13.00
C ASP A 669 5.73 40.91 -12.71
N GLY A 670 4.93 40.63 -13.75
CA GLY A 670 3.49 40.46 -13.62
C GLY A 670 2.72 41.75 -13.34
N SER A 671 3.35 42.92 -13.44
CA SER A 671 2.67 44.22 -13.32
C SER A 671 1.61 44.36 -14.41
N VAL A 672 0.43 44.87 -14.07
CA VAL A 672 -0.66 45.10 -15.04
C VAL A 672 -0.78 46.59 -15.31
N PHE A 673 -0.64 46.97 -16.58
CA PHE A 673 -0.87 48.32 -17.07
C PHE A 673 -2.28 48.44 -17.63
N TYR A 674 -2.92 49.58 -17.39
CA TYR A 674 -4.28 49.83 -17.82
C TYR A 674 -4.55 51.30 -18.12
N ARG A 675 -5.47 51.55 -19.05
CA ARG A 675 -5.94 52.90 -19.33
C ARG A 675 -7.09 53.31 -18.42
N THR A 676 -7.04 54.53 -17.91
CA THR A 676 -8.13 55.16 -17.15
C THR A 676 -9.12 55.92 -18.05
N ALA A 677 -10.33 56.17 -17.56
CA ALA A 677 -11.39 56.86 -18.30
C ALA A 677 -11.04 58.30 -18.72
N ASP A 678 -10.05 58.93 -18.08
CA ASP A 678 -9.49 60.23 -18.45
C ASP A 678 -8.29 60.13 -19.42
N ASN A 679 -8.09 58.98 -20.07
CA ASN A 679 -7.04 58.71 -21.06
C ASN A 679 -5.61 58.81 -20.51
N LYS A 680 -5.38 58.32 -19.29
CA LYS A 680 -4.04 58.16 -18.71
C LYS A 680 -3.65 56.68 -18.59
N LEU A 681 -2.35 56.43 -18.50
CA LEU A 681 -1.82 55.10 -18.24
C LEU A 681 -1.47 54.92 -16.77
N ASN A 682 -1.98 53.86 -16.16
CA ASN A 682 -1.71 53.48 -14.78
C ASN A 682 -1.18 52.06 -14.70
N SER A 683 -0.61 51.68 -13.56
CA SER A 683 -0.18 50.31 -13.27
C SER A 683 -0.60 49.83 -11.89
N ILE A 684 -0.75 48.51 -11.76
CA ILE A 684 -0.82 47.79 -10.50
C ILE A 684 0.20 46.65 -10.47
N TRP A 685 0.73 46.33 -9.31
CA TRP A 685 1.62 45.18 -9.12
C TRP A 685 1.42 44.60 -7.72
N TRP A 686 1.77 43.32 -7.54
CA TRP A 686 1.77 42.70 -6.22
C TRP A 686 3.04 43.10 -5.47
N ASN A 687 2.90 43.72 -4.30
CA ASN A 687 4.04 43.98 -3.42
C ASN A 687 4.15 42.84 -2.39
N PRO A 688 5.14 41.94 -2.55
CA PRO A 688 5.30 40.78 -1.66
C PRO A 688 5.77 41.17 -0.25
N THR A 689 6.27 42.39 -0.06
CA THR A 689 6.76 42.87 1.25
C THR A 689 5.61 43.20 2.19
N ILE A 690 4.47 43.65 1.65
CA ILE A 690 3.28 44.04 2.42
C ILE A 690 2.07 43.14 2.13
N GLU A 691 2.27 42.08 1.35
CA GLU A 691 1.24 41.13 0.91
C GLU A 691 -0.03 41.82 0.37
N ASN A 692 0.15 42.85 -0.46
CA ASN A 692 -0.97 43.58 -1.04
C ASN A 692 -0.65 44.07 -2.44
N TRP A 693 -1.70 44.27 -3.24
CA TRP A 693 -1.57 44.92 -4.54
C TRP A 693 -1.40 46.43 -4.36
N GLU A 694 -0.41 46.98 -5.04
CA GLU A 694 -0.13 48.41 -5.07
C GLU A 694 -0.52 49.01 -6.42
N ARG A 695 -0.69 50.34 -6.44
CA ARG A 695 -1.08 51.12 -7.62
C ARG A 695 -0.13 52.31 -7.81
N SER A 696 0.23 52.59 -9.06
CA SER A 696 0.93 53.81 -9.47
C SER A 696 0.19 54.52 -10.59
N GLU A 697 0.10 55.85 -10.50
CA GLU A 697 -0.39 56.72 -11.56
C GLU A 697 0.71 57.16 -12.53
N LEU A 698 1.87 56.47 -12.47
CA LEU A 698 3.05 56.72 -13.31
C LEU A 698 3.44 58.21 -13.35
N ASN A 699 3.19 58.92 -12.24
CA ASN A 699 3.40 60.35 -12.06
C ASN A 699 2.72 61.25 -13.13
N ASN A 700 1.63 60.81 -13.75
CA ASN A 700 0.97 61.45 -14.91
C ASN A 700 1.89 61.63 -16.13
N ALA A 701 2.93 60.81 -16.30
CA ALA A 701 3.89 60.95 -17.40
C ALA A 701 3.29 60.55 -18.77
N ALA A 702 2.28 59.69 -18.79
CA ALA A 702 1.56 59.29 -20.00
C ALA A 702 0.10 59.79 -19.97
N ASN A 703 -0.10 60.97 -20.56
CA ASN A 703 -1.43 61.54 -20.83
C ASN A 703 -1.74 61.41 -22.34
N ASN A 704 -3.02 61.35 -22.71
CA ASN A 704 -3.50 61.21 -24.11
C ASN A 704 -3.45 59.78 -24.69
N VAL A 705 -3.67 58.77 -23.86
CA VAL A 705 -3.65 57.34 -24.23
C VAL A 705 -4.95 56.91 -24.91
N ALA A 706 -4.88 56.37 -26.12
CA ALA A 706 -6.03 55.86 -26.88
C ALA A 706 -6.28 54.36 -26.70
N GLY A 707 -5.29 53.60 -26.23
CA GLY A 707 -5.35 52.14 -26.07
C GLY A 707 -4.11 51.44 -26.64
N ASP A 708 -4.24 50.15 -26.97
CA ASP A 708 -3.17 49.32 -27.56
C ASP A 708 -1.88 49.31 -26.72
N ILE A 709 -2.02 49.03 -25.42
CA ILE A 709 -0.91 49.04 -24.46
C ILE A 709 -0.08 47.77 -24.61
N ALA A 710 1.23 47.93 -24.78
CA ALA A 710 2.18 46.84 -24.97
C ALA A 710 3.42 47.01 -24.07
N PRO A 711 3.41 46.42 -22.86
CA PRO A 711 4.58 46.34 -22.00
C PRO A 711 5.67 45.48 -22.65
N ALA A 712 6.93 45.90 -22.55
CA ALA A 712 8.09 45.23 -23.11
C ALA A 712 9.00 44.63 -22.02
N PRO A 713 9.74 43.54 -22.31
CA PRO A 713 10.66 42.94 -21.33
C PRO A 713 11.81 43.84 -20.86
N ASN A 714 12.03 44.99 -21.48
CA ASN A 714 13.03 45.96 -20.99
C ASN A 714 12.44 46.97 -19.99
N GLY A 715 11.18 46.79 -19.57
CA GLY A 715 10.48 47.69 -18.64
C GLY A 715 9.87 48.94 -19.28
N SER A 716 9.96 49.07 -20.62
CA SER A 716 9.23 50.12 -21.36
C SER A 716 7.80 49.68 -21.65
N VAL A 717 6.87 50.63 -21.78
CA VAL A 717 5.49 50.36 -22.19
C VAL A 717 5.16 51.22 -23.41
N PHE A 718 4.82 50.57 -24.52
CA PHE A 718 4.32 51.23 -25.72
C PHE A 718 2.81 51.41 -25.65
N TYR A 719 2.30 52.49 -26.21
CA TYR A 719 0.86 52.73 -26.27
C TYR A 719 0.51 53.65 -27.44
N ARG A 720 -0.73 53.55 -27.93
CA ARG A 720 -1.25 54.47 -28.95
C ARG A 720 -1.79 55.72 -28.29
N THR A 721 -1.59 56.87 -28.93
CA THR A 721 -2.21 58.14 -28.54
C THR A 721 -3.48 58.47 -29.34
N ILE A 722 -4.31 59.38 -28.82
CA ILE A 722 -5.58 59.79 -29.47
C ILE A 722 -5.35 60.41 -30.86
N ASP A 723 -4.17 60.97 -31.13
CA ASP A 723 -3.75 61.47 -32.44
C ASP A 723 -3.13 60.39 -33.36
N ASN A 724 -3.32 59.11 -33.05
CA ASN A 724 -2.84 57.95 -33.82
C ASN A 724 -1.31 57.89 -33.99
N LYS A 725 -0.56 58.29 -32.95
CA LYS A 725 0.89 58.07 -32.84
C LYS A 725 1.19 56.96 -31.84
N ILE A 726 2.42 56.45 -31.85
CA ILE A 726 2.92 55.50 -30.86
C ILE A 726 3.87 56.25 -29.93
N ASN A 727 3.67 56.10 -28.63
CA ASN A 727 4.57 56.61 -27.60
C ASN A 727 5.09 55.48 -26.72
N SER A 728 6.21 55.74 -26.03
CA SER A 728 6.76 54.84 -25.03
C SER A 728 6.99 55.57 -23.71
N ILE A 729 6.76 54.87 -22.61
CA ILE A 729 7.08 55.31 -21.25
C ILE A 729 7.98 54.26 -20.57
N TRP A 730 8.96 54.69 -19.78
CA TRP A 730 9.85 53.79 -19.03
C TRP A 730 10.28 54.42 -17.70
N TRP A 731 10.70 53.59 -16.76
CA TRP A 731 11.27 54.06 -15.50
C TRP A 731 12.74 54.45 -15.70
N ASN A 732 13.09 55.71 -15.41
CA ASN A 732 14.48 56.15 -15.41
C ASN A 732 15.06 56.08 -13.98
N PRO A 733 15.94 55.11 -13.68
CA PRO A 733 16.50 54.94 -12.34
C PRO A 733 17.48 56.06 -11.95
N VAL A 734 18.01 56.84 -12.90
CA VAL A 734 18.96 57.92 -12.63
C VAL A 734 18.28 59.12 -11.98
N ILE A 735 17.05 59.42 -12.41
CA ILE A 735 16.23 60.51 -11.83
C ILE A 735 15.11 60.00 -10.93
N ASN A 736 15.03 58.68 -10.74
CA ASN A 736 14.01 57.99 -9.94
C ASN A 736 12.58 58.40 -10.34
N ASN A 737 12.32 58.45 -11.66
CA ASN A 737 11.05 58.96 -12.20
C ASN A 737 10.68 58.26 -13.52
N TRP A 738 9.38 58.22 -13.83
CA TRP A 738 8.88 57.75 -15.12
C TRP A 738 9.10 58.82 -16.19
N GLU A 739 9.68 58.42 -17.32
CA GLU A 739 9.92 59.27 -18.48
C GLU A 739 9.13 58.80 -19.69
N ARG A 740 8.74 59.74 -20.54
CA ARG A 740 8.02 59.50 -21.79
C ARG A 740 8.86 60.00 -22.96
N SER A 741 8.90 59.21 -24.03
CA SER A 741 9.34 59.66 -25.35
C SER A 741 8.17 59.59 -26.30
N GLU A 742 7.99 60.66 -27.07
CA GLU A 742 7.33 60.52 -28.36
C GLU A 742 8.29 59.72 -29.24
N LEU A 743 7.86 58.57 -29.75
CA LEU A 743 8.63 57.98 -30.85
C LEU A 743 8.45 58.99 -31.98
N ASN A 744 9.54 59.66 -32.37
CA ASN A 744 9.58 60.72 -33.40
C ASN A 744 8.67 60.37 -34.60
N ASN A 745 8.24 61.34 -35.45
CA ASN A 745 7.31 61.15 -36.61
C ASN A 745 7.68 60.01 -37.62
N SER A 746 8.67 59.18 -37.32
CA SER A 746 8.97 57.85 -37.85
C SER A 746 7.74 56.95 -38.06
N ALA A 747 6.78 56.87 -37.13
CA ALA A 747 5.56 56.06 -37.35
C ALA A 747 4.41 56.92 -37.89
N ASN A 748 3.91 56.61 -39.10
CA ASN A 748 2.73 57.25 -39.70
C ASN A 748 1.58 56.26 -39.85
N ASN A 749 0.34 56.78 -39.86
CA ASN A 749 -0.88 56.02 -40.17
C ASN A 749 -1.16 54.83 -39.24
N VAL A 750 -0.91 54.93 -37.93
CA VAL A 750 -1.09 53.82 -36.99
C VAL A 750 -2.58 53.55 -36.74
N ALA A 751 -3.04 52.35 -37.08
CA ALA A 751 -4.42 51.91 -36.89
C ALA A 751 -4.68 51.25 -35.52
N GLY A 752 -3.63 50.76 -34.84
CA GLY A 752 -3.71 50.05 -33.54
C GLY A 752 -2.93 48.73 -33.55
N ASP A 753 -3.30 47.80 -32.67
CA ASP A 753 -2.72 46.44 -32.54
C ASP A 753 -1.21 46.47 -32.27
N ILE A 754 -0.79 47.32 -31.32
CA ILE A 754 0.62 47.45 -30.93
C ILE A 754 1.02 46.25 -30.08
N ILE A 755 2.13 45.61 -30.41
CA ILE A 755 2.73 44.54 -29.60
C ILE A 755 4.23 44.79 -29.42
N SER A 756 4.76 44.43 -28.25
CA SER A 756 6.19 44.47 -27.99
C SER A 756 6.85 43.18 -28.50
N ALA A 757 7.99 43.32 -29.16
CA ALA A 757 8.84 42.19 -29.50
C ALA A 757 9.78 41.87 -28.32
N PRO A 758 10.04 40.60 -28.01
CA PRO A 758 10.77 40.20 -26.81
C PRO A 758 12.26 40.61 -26.80
N TYR A 759 12.86 40.90 -27.95
CA TYR A 759 14.26 41.30 -28.07
C TYR A 759 14.40 42.72 -28.65
N ASN A 760 15.24 43.54 -28.01
CA ASN A 760 15.71 44.88 -28.43
C ASN A 760 14.73 46.07 -28.32
N GLY A 761 13.59 45.95 -27.63
CA GLY A 761 12.69 47.09 -27.43
C GLY A 761 12.01 47.55 -28.72
N CYS A 762 11.80 46.62 -29.66
CA CYS A 762 11.04 46.85 -30.89
C CYS A 762 9.54 46.65 -30.62
N ALA A 763 8.68 47.32 -31.38
CA ALA A 763 7.24 47.08 -31.39
C ALA A 763 6.73 46.87 -32.81
N PHE A 764 5.75 45.97 -32.99
CA PHE A 764 4.99 45.89 -34.23
C PHE A 764 3.69 46.67 -34.08
N TYR A 765 3.21 47.25 -35.18
CA TYR A 765 1.95 47.98 -35.20
C TYR A 765 1.30 47.87 -36.57
N ARG A 766 -0.04 47.90 -36.59
CA ARG A 766 -0.82 47.90 -37.82
C ARG A 766 -1.00 49.33 -38.33
N THR A 767 -0.92 49.50 -39.65
CA THR A 767 -1.23 50.76 -40.33
C THR A 767 -2.67 50.80 -40.86
N THR A 768 -3.21 51.99 -41.13
CA THR A 768 -4.58 52.19 -41.65
C THR A 768 -4.81 51.63 -43.05
N ASP A 769 -3.75 51.30 -43.79
CA ASP A 769 -3.78 50.55 -45.06
C ASP A 769 -3.63 49.03 -44.88
N ASN A 770 -3.85 48.50 -43.66
CA ASN A 770 -3.82 47.08 -43.32
C ASN A 770 -2.45 46.40 -43.53
N LYS A 771 -1.35 47.12 -43.29
CA LYS A 771 0.01 46.54 -43.28
C LYS A 771 0.53 46.42 -41.86
N LEU A 772 1.45 45.48 -41.65
CA LEU A 772 2.22 45.40 -40.40
C LEU A 772 3.57 46.10 -40.59
N ASN A 773 3.89 47.01 -39.68
CA ASN A 773 5.17 47.68 -39.61
C ASN A 773 5.86 47.37 -38.28
N SER A 774 7.18 47.49 -38.22
CA SER A 774 7.95 47.46 -36.97
C SER A 774 8.63 48.79 -36.70
N ILE A 775 8.74 49.17 -35.43
CA ILE A 775 9.52 50.31 -34.94
C ILE A 775 10.55 49.85 -33.90
N TRP A 776 11.76 50.39 -33.93
CA TRP A 776 12.84 50.05 -32.99
C TRP A 776 13.78 51.22 -32.73
N TRP A 777 14.44 51.23 -31.58
CA TRP A 777 15.45 52.24 -31.27
C TRP A 777 16.77 51.88 -31.92
N ASN A 778 17.34 52.79 -32.71
CA ASN A 778 18.68 52.61 -33.28
C ASN A 778 19.71 53.39 -32.44
N PRO A 779 20.51 52.71 -31.59
CA PRO A 779 21.46 53.37 -30.71
C PRO A 779 22.62 54.02 -31.47
N THR A 780 22.92 53.60 -32.69
CA THR A 780 24.01 54.15 -33.51
C THR A 780 23.72 55.57 -34.01
N ILE A 781 22.45 55.90 -34.23
CA ILE A 781 22.02 57.24 -34.67
C ILE A 781 21.18 57.95 -33.60
N ASN A 782 21.05 57.35 -32.41
CA ASN A 782 20.28 57.85 -31.28
C ASN A 782 18.85 58.28 -31.66
N ASN A 783 18.17 57.45 -32.46
CA ASN A 783 16.85 57.78 -33.02
C ASN A 783 16.00 56.52 -33.28
N TRP A 784 14.67 56.65 -33.19
CA TRP A 784 13.71 55.60 -33.54
C TRP A 784 13.64 55.41 -35.06
N GLN A 785 13.68 54.17 -35.51
CA GLN A 785 13.59 53.75 -36.91
C GLN A 785 12.38 52.86 -37.11
N TRP A 786 11.82 52.85 -38.32
CA TRP A 786 10.72 51.98 -38.68
C TRP A 786 11.01 51.23 -39.99
N SER A 787 10.33 50.10 -40.18
CA SER A 787 10.39 49.29 -41.39
C SER A 787 8.98 48.83 -41.75
N GLY A 788 8.62 48.92 -43.03
CA GLY A 788 7.39 48.34 -43.58
C GLY A 788 7.47 46.84 -43.82
N LEU A 789 8.42 46.15 -43.16
CA LEU A 789 8.67 44.71 -43.26
C LEU A 789 8.79 44.21 -44.72
N ASN A 790 9.30 45.07 -45.62
CA ASN A 790 9.40 44.83 -47.06
C ASN A 790 8.06 44.41 -47.74
N ASN A 791 6.91 44.89 -47.25
CA ASN A 791 5.55 44.50 -47.66
C ASN A 791 5.22 43.01 -47.45
N ALA A 792 5.94 42.29 -46.57
CA ALA A 792 5.70 40.88 -46.30
C ALA A 792 4.32 40.60 -45.66
N ALA A 793 3.73 41.57 -44.94
CA ALA A 793 2.40 41.45 -44.34
C ALA A 793 1.52 42.66 -44.76
N ASN A 794 0.71 42.47 -45.81
CA ASN A 794 -0.04 43.54 -46.48
C ASN A 794 -1.58 43.37 -46.48
N ASN A 795 -2.09 42.38 -45.75
CA ASN A 795 -3.50 42.03 -45.66
C ASN A 795 -3.95 41.86 -44.20
N VAL A 796 -3.41 42.66 -43.29
CA VAL A 796 -3.57 42.51 -41.83
C VAL A 796 -4.90 43.10 -41.36
N SER A 797 -5.81 42.24 -40.90
CA SER A 797 -7.14 42.65 -40.41
C SER A 797 -7.15 43.06 -38.93
N GLY A 798 -6.11 42.75 -38.16
CA GLY A 798 -5.97 43.02 -36.71
C GLY A 798 -5.53 41.78 -35.92
N ASP A 799 -5.60 41.83 -34.58
CA ASP A 799 -5.25 40.73 -33.66
C ASP A 799 -3.80 40.24 -33.83
N VAL A 800 -2.86 41.20 -33.85
CA VAL A 800 -1.43 40.89 -33.98
C VAL A 800 -0.89 40.45 -32.62
N VAL A 801 -0.15 39.34 -32.55
CA VAL A 801 0.48 38.83 -31.32
C VAL A 801 1.92 38.39 -31.55
N SER A 802 2.81 38.65 -30.59
CA SER A 802 4.20 38.17 -30.64
C SER A 802 4.33 36.82 -29.95
N ALA A 803 5.15 35.92 -30.51
CA ALA A 803 5.67 34.79 -29.76
C ALA A 803 6.85 35.25 -28.90
N PRO A 804 6.81 35.07 -27.58
CA PRO A 804 7.77 35.68 -26.65
C PRO A 804 9.21 35.18 -26.76
N TYR A 805 9.52 34.17 -27.58
CA TYR A 805 10.87 33.59 -27.67
C TYR A 805 11.44 33.44 -29.09
N ASP A 806 10.64 33.58 -30.15
CA ASP A 806 11.07 33.27 -31.52
C ASP A 806 11.25 34.51 -32.42
N GLY A 807 10.86 35.71 -31.94
CA GLY A 807 10.90 36.93 -32.76
C GLY A 807 9.89 36.96 -33.91
N CYS A 808 8.95 36.00 -33.92
CA CYS A 808 7.84 35.89 -34.86
C CYS A 808 6.62 36.67 -34.35
N ALA A 809 5.85 37.27 -35.27
CA ALA A 809 4.52 37.81 -35.00
C ALA A 809 3.47 37.01 -35.78
N PHE A 810 2.32 36.76 -35.17
CA PHE A 810 1.14 36.18 -35.81
C PHE A 810 0.10 37.26 -36.00
N TYR A 811 -0.65 37.17 -37.09
CA TYR A 811 -1.69 38.15 -37.37
C TYR A 811 -2.85 37.54 -38.16
N ARG A 812 -4.05 38.06 -37.92
CA ARG A 812 -5.22 37.69 -38.70
C ARG A 812 -5.24 38.43 -40.03
N THR A 813 -5.51 37.71 -41.11
CA THR A 813 -5.65 38.29 -42.45
C THR A 813 -7.09 38.74 -42.73
N THR A 814 -7.28 39.60 -43.74
CA THR A 814 -8.60 40.07 -44.19
C THR A 814 -9.52 38.97 -44.75
N ASP A 815 -8.96 37.81 -45.11
CA ASP A 815 -9.69 36.60 -45.52
C ASP A 815 -9.90 35.59 -44.38
N ASN A 816 -9.79 36.03 -43.12
CA ASN A 816 -10.01 35.22 -41.90
C ASN A 816 -9.04 34.02 -41.75
N LYS A 817 -7.79 34.17 -42.20
CA LYS A 817 -6.72 33.20 -41.95
C LYS A 817 -5.77 33.72 -40.87
N LEU A 818 -4.96 32.82 -40.34
CA LEU A 818 -3.82 33.18 -39.49
C LEU A 818 -2.52 33.04 -40.28
N ASN A 819 -1.72 34.11 -40.31
CA ASN A 819 -0.38 34.10 -40.88
C ASN A 819 0.66 34.38 -39.79
N SER A 820 1.90 33.94 -40.01
CA SER A 820 3.06 34.36 -39.23
C SER A 820 4.06 35.15 -40.09
N ILE A 821 4.82 36.03 -39.44
CA ILE A 821 5.91 36.80 -40.02
C ILE A 821 7.12 36.78 -39.10
N TRP A 822 8.32 36.59 -39.67
CA TRP A 822 9.58 36.54 -38.91
C TRP A 822 10.74 37.09 -39.73
N TRP A 823 11.79 37.53 -39.05
CA TRP A 823 13.03 37.93 -39.70
C TRP A 823 13.87 36.69 -40.02
N ASN A 824 14.23 36.50 -41.29
CA ASN A 824 15.14 35.44 -41.69
C ASN A 824 16.57 36.00 -41.84
N PRO A 825 17.47 35.78 -40.87
CA PRO A 825 18.83 36.31 -40.91
C PRO A 825 19.67 35.68 -42.04
N ALA A 826 19.34 34.47 -42.52
CA ALA A 826 20.08 33.80 -43.58
C ALA A 826 19.94 34.49 -44.94
N ILE A 827 18.84 35.22 -45.16
CA ILE A 827 18.59 35.99 -46.39
C ILE A 827 18.44 37.50 -46.13
N ASN A 828 18.68 37.94 -44.90
CA ASN A 828 18.58 39.32 -44.45
C ASN A 828 17.24 39.99 -44.85
N ASN A 829 16.13 39.26 -44.70
CA ASN A 829 14.81 39.69 -45.16
C ASN A 829 13.68 39.18 -44.25
N TRP A 830 12.57 39.92 -44.19
CA TRP A 830 11.33 39.46 -43.54
C TRP A 830 10.66 38.40 -44.41
N GLN A 831 10.15 37.34 -43.78
CA GLN A 831 9.43 36.24 -44.40
C GLN A 831 8.08 36.06 -43.72
N TRP A 832 7.10 35.57 -44.47
CA TRP A 832 5.80 35.22 -43.93
C TRP A 832 5.40 33.80 -44.35
N SER A 833 4.55 33.17 -43.55
CA SER A 833 3.95 31.87 -43.84
C SER A 833 2.45 31.94 -43.61
N GLY A 834 1.68 31.35 -44.52
CA GLY A 834 0.24 31.14 -44.34
C GLY A 834 -0.10 29.93 -43.48
N LEU A 835 0.87 29.45 -42.67
CA LEU A 835 0.75 28.30 -41.77
C LEU A 835 0.15 27.06 -42.48
N ASN A 836 0.50 26.87 -43.76
CA ASN A 836 -0.02 25.81 -44.63
C ASN A 836 -1.56 25.71 -44.71
N ASN A 837 -2.29 26.82 -44.53
CA ASN A 837 -3.75 26.89 -44.43
C ASN A 837 -4.32 26.05 -43.26
N ALA A 838 -3.56 25.86 -42.18
CA ALA A 838 -4.06 25.15 -41.00
C ALA A 838 -5.19 25.93 -40.28
N ALA A 839 -5.16 27.27 -40.28
CA ALA A 839 -6.19 28.10 -39.64
C ALA A 839 -6.89 29.02 -40.66
N ASN A 840 -8.09 28.63 -41.13
CA ASN A 840 -8.82 29.35 -42.21
C ASN A 840 -10.18 29.94 -41.81
N ASN A 841 -10.57 29.86 -40.54
CA ASN A 841 -11.87 30.29 -40.02
C ASN A 841 -11.72 31.26 -38.85
N VAL A 842 -10.68 32.09 -38.85
CA VAL A 842 -10.27 32.94 -37.73
C VAL A 842 -11.15 34.18 -37.61
N ALA A 843 -11.90 34.29 -36.52
CA ALA A 843 -12.83 35.39 -36.25
C ALA A 843 -12.31 36.44 -35.25
N GLY A 844 -11.03 36.35 -34.86
CA GLY A 844 -10.33 37.29 -33.96
C GLY A 844 -9.97 36.69 -32.60
N GLY A 845 -9.52 37.52 -31.66
CA GLY A 845 -9.09 37.04 -30.33
C GLY A 845 -7.88 36.11 -30.43
N VAL A 846 -6.93 36.47 -31.29
CA VAL A 846 -5.70 35.70 -31.48
C VAL A 846 -4.80 35.97 -30.28
N VAL A 847 -4.28 34.91 -29.67
CA VAL A 847 -3.34 35.01 -28.56
C VAL A 847 -2.23 33.99 -28.67
N SER A 848 -0.99 34.40 -28.39
CA SER A 848 0.17 33.50 -28.38
C SER A 848 0.53 33.12 -26.95
N ALA A 849 0.73 31.82 -26.70
CA ALA A 849 1.39 31.32 -25.50
C ALA A 849 2.89 31.10 -25.78
N SER A 850 3.64 30.68 -24.76
CA SER A 850 5.05 30.27 -24.88
C SER A 850 5.24 29.18 -25.95
N TYR A 851 6.40 29.14 -26.59
CA TYR A 851 6.82 28.13 -27.58
C TYR A 851 6.02 28.08 -28.90
N GLY A 852 5.38 29.19 -29.30
CA GLY A 852 4.80 29.33 -30.64
C GLY A 852 3.39 28.73 -30.82
N ASN A 853 2.75 28.30 -29.73
CA ASN A 853 1.34 27.91 -29.74
C ASN A 853 0.44 29.15 -29.83
N VAL A 854 -0.49 29.16 -30.78
CA VAL A 854 -1.43 30.26 -30.96
C VAL A 854 -2.86 29.75 -30.78
N PHE A 855 -3.63 30.44 -29.96
CA PHE A 855 -5.05 30.21 -29.80
C PHE A 855 -5.82 31.29 -30.53
N TYR A 856 -6.96 30.93 -31.11
CA TYR A 856 -7.78 31.88 -31.83
C TYR A 856 -9.25 31.49 -31.78
N ARG A 857 -10.12 32.49 -31.85
CA ARG A 857 -11.55 32.29 -31.96
C ARG A 857 -11.93 32.00 -33.41
N THR A 858 -12.82 31.05 -33.62
CA THR A 858 -13.32 30.69 -34.95
C THR A 858 -14.63 31.43 -35.29
N THR A 859 -15.01 31.45 -36.57
CA THR A 859 -16.24 32.10 -37.06
C THR A 859 -17.54 31.47 -36.54
N ASP A 860 -17.48 30.22 -36.09
CA ASP A 860 -18.56 29.51 -35.38
C ASP A 860 -18.50 29.69 -33.85
N ASN A 861 -17.73 30.68 -33.37
CA ASN A 861 -17.58 31.06 -31.96
C ASN A 861 -16.99 29.96 -31.05
N LYS A 862 -16.14 29.09 -31.59
CA LYS A 862 -15.30 28.16 -30.83
C LYS A 862 -13.89 28.73 -30.62
N ILE A 863 -13.06 28.03 -29.86
CA ILE A 863 -11.63 28.30 -29.73
C ILE A 863 -10.86 27.10 -30.28
N ASN A 864 -9.92 27.38 -31.18
CA ASN A 864 -8.97 26.41 -31.72
C ASN A 864 -7.54 26.77 -31.28
N SER A 865 -6.67 25.76 -31.30
CA SER A 865 -5.23 25.92 -31.11
C SER A 865 -4.50 25.49 -32.38
N ILE A 866 -3.40 26.20 -32.70
CA ILE A 866 -2.50 25.89 -33.82
C ILE A 866 -1.05 25.92 -33.33
N TRP A 867 -0.26 24.93 -33.76
CA TRP A 867 1.14 24.74 -33.35
C TRP A 867 1.98 24.13 -34.47
N TRP A 868 3.30 24.30 -34.36
CA TRP A 868 4.24 23.63 -35.27
C TRP A 868 4.56 22.23 -34.74
N ASN A 869 4.32 21.18 -35.52
CA ASN A 869 4.68 19.81 -35.19
C ASN A 869 6.05 19.45 -35.83
N PRO A 870 7.13 19.34 -35.04
CA PRO A 870 8.46 19.03 -35.57
C PRO A 870 8.57 17.60 -36.12
N ALA A 871 7.77 16.66 -35.62
CA ALA A 871 7.83 15.25 -36.01
C ALA A 871 7.38 15.03 -37.46
N ILE A 872 6.47 15.88 -37.96
CA ILE A 872 6.00 15.85 -39.34
C ILE A 872 6.39 17.10 -40.14
N ASN A 873 7.15 18.01 -39.53
CA ASN A 873 7.62 19.27 -40.12
C ASN A 873 6.48 20.09 -40.75
N ASN A 874 5.36 20.24 -40.02
CA ASN A 874 4.14 20.88 -40.51
C ASN A 874 3.38 21.62 -39.40
N TRP A 875 2.57 22.61 -39.77
CA TRP A 875 1.63 23.27 -38.84
C TRP A 875 0.38 22.40 -38.68
N GLU A 876 -0.02 22.16 -37.44
CA GLU A 876 -1.22 21.41 -37.08
C GLU A 876 -2.15 22.27 -36.23
N TRP A 877 -3.44 21.95 -36.28
CA TRP A 877 -4.45 22.59 -35.47
C TRP A 877 -5.42 21.55 -34.92
N SER A 878 -6.03 21.86 -33.78
CA SER A 878 -7.14 21.07 -33.24
C SER A 878 -8.21 21.98 -32.65
N GLU A 879 -9.46 21.52 -32.72
CA GLU A 879 -10.52 22.04 -31.85
C GLU A 879 -10.21 21.63 -30.40
N LEU A 880 -10.57 22.47 -29.43
CA LEU A 880 -10.43 22.15 -28.00
C LEU A 880 -11.59 21.26 -27.49
N ASN A 881 -11.95 20.21 -28.23
CA ASN A 881 -12.97 19.22 -27.86
C ASN A 881 -14.31 19.80 -27.34
N ASN A 882 -14.82 20.89 -27.94
CA ASN A 882 -16.03 21.63 -27.52
C ASN A 882 -15.98 22.26 -26.11
N ALA A 883 -14.80 22.42 -25.50
CA ALA A 883 -14.67 22.99 -24.16
C ALA A 883 -15.12 24.47 -24.06
N ALA A 884 -15.23 25.19 -25.20
CA ALA A 884 -15.75 26.55 -25.26
C ALA A 884 -16.55 26.79 -26.54
N ASN A 885 -17.88 26.95 -26.39
CA ASN A 885 -18.82 27.30 -27.46
C ASN A 885 -19.41 28.68 -27.19
N ASN A 886 -19.73 29.44 -28.25
CA ASN A 886 -20.33 30.78 -28.16
C ASN A 886 -19.45 31.85 -27.50
N VAL A 887 -18.13 31.80 -27.72
CA VAL A 887 -17.18 32.79 -27.19
C VAL A 887 -17.44 34.18 -27.82
N PRO A 888 -17.77 35.21 -27.04
CA PRO A 888 -17.94 36.58 -27.55
C PRO A 888 -16.66 37.14 -28.15
N SER A 889 -16.79 38.17 -29.00
CA SER A 889 -15.64 38.85 -29.58
C SER A 889 -14.77 39.56 -28.53
N GLY A 890 -13.44 39.42 -28.65
CA GLY A 890 -12.47 40.39 -28.13
C GLY A 890 -11.93 40.19 -26.72
N ASN A 891 -12.07 39.02 -26.09
CA ASN A 891 -11.55 38.77 -24.74
C ASN A 891 -10.90 37.40 -24.65
N LEU A 892 -9.72 37.20 -25.24
CA LEU A 892 -8.89 36.01 -25.02
C LEU A 892 -7.55 36.49 -24.45
N THR A 893 -7.02 35.81 -23.43
CA THR A 893 -5.66 36.04 -22.95
C THR A 893 -5.06 34.72 -22.45
N PRO A 894 -3.83 34.35 -22.84
CA PRO A 894 -3.17 33.19 -22.32
C PRO A 894 -2.30 33.57 -21.12
N ASP A 895 -2.03 32.63 -20.23
CA ASP A 895 -0.86 32.75 -19.37
C ASP A 895 0.35 32.05 -20.01
N ASN A 896 1.52 32.23 -19.39
CA ASN A 896 2.77 31.61 -19.84
C ASN A 896 2.75 30.07 -19.74
N LEU A 897 1.67 29.50 -19.19
CA LEU A 897 1.47 28.09 -18.85
C LEU A 897 0.48 27.40 -19.81
N GLY A 898 0.01 28.12 -20.85
CA GLY A 898 -0.89 27.58 -21.87
C GLY A 898 -2.37 27.57 -21.47
N ASN A 899 -2.75 28.18 -20.34
CA ASN A 899 -4.15 28.37 -20.00
C ASN A 899 -4.72 29.53 -20.82
N VAL A 900 -5.93 29.40 -21.35
CA VAL A 900 -6.61 30.46 -22.12
C VAL A 900 -7.80 31.00 -21.33
N PHE A 901 -7.76 32.25 -20.94
CA PHE A 901 -8.85 32.93 -20.25
C PHE A 901 -9.71 33.69 -21.24
N PHE A 902 -11.03 33.65 -21.08
CA PHE A 902 -11.94 34.42 -21.91
C PHE A 902 -13.14 34.94 -21.16
N ARG A 903 -13.73 36.04 -21.62
CA ARG A 903 -15.01 36.53 -21.07
C ARG A 903 -16.18 35.90 -21.83
N GLY A 904 -17.02 35.13 -21.16
CA GLY A 904 -18.21 34.51 -21.73
C GLY A 904 -19.33 35.50 -22.01
N SER A 905 -20.35 35.07 -22.76
CA SER A 905 -21.53 35.90 -23.08
C SER A 905 -22.39 36.24 -21.85
N ASP A 906 -22.16 35.52 -20.76
CA ASP A 906 -22.69 35.71 -19.41
C ASP A 906 -21.96 36.82 -18.62
N ASN A 907 -20.97 37.48 -19.23
CA ASN A 907 -20.14 38.53 -18.63
C ASN A 907 -19.14 38.04 -17.56
N ILE A 908 -18.90 36.72 -17.49
CA ILE A 908 -18.00 36.05 -16.55
C ILE A 908 -16.64 35.72 -17.21
N ILE A 909 -15.53 35.66 -16.46
CA ILE A 909 -14.23 35.21 -16.99
C ILE A 909 -14.09 33.70 -16.82
N HIS A 910 -14.15 32.97 -17.94
CA HIS A 910 -13.92 31.55 -18.04
C HIS A 910 -12.43 31.27 -18.21
N ARG A 911 -11.91 30.24 -17.53
CA ARG A 911 -10.53 29.76 -17.70
C ARG A 911 -10.53 28.43 -18.41
N ILE A 912 -9.71 28.33 -19.44
CA ILE A 912 -9.37 27.09 -20.11
C ILE A 912 -7.95 26.60 -19.61
N PHE A 913 -7.87 25.67 -18.63
CA PHE A 913 -6.75 24.81 -18.18
C PHE A 913 -6.97 23.24 -18.13
N TYR A 914 -5.94 22.42 -18.42
CA TYR A 914 -5.98 20.94 -18.34
C TYR A 914 -5.75 20.40 -16.90
N LYS A 915 -6.64 19.56 -16.31
CA LYS A 915 -6.45 18.95 -14.95
C LYS A 915 -7.14 17.60 -14.71
N SER A 916 -6.44 16.63 -14.07
CA SER A 916 -6.98 15.30 -13.71
C SER A 916 -7.97 15.30 -12.51
N GLN A 917 -8.81 14.26 -12.41
CA GLN A 917 -9.87 14.17 -11.39
C GLN A 917 -9.38 13.86 -9.97
N CYS A 918 -8.21 13.23 -9.85
CA CYS A 918 -7.63 12.77 -8.58
C CYS A 918 -6.60 13.74 -7.98
N TYR A 919 -5.96 14.60 -8.78
CA TYR A 919 -4.86 15.45 -8.30
C TYR A 919 -4.92 16.86 -8.89
N TYR A 920 -4.38 17.85 -8.18
CA TYR A 920 -4.04 19.15 -8.76
C TYR A 920 -2.75 18.96 -9.56
N ILE A 921 -2.80 19.17 -10.88
CA ILE A 921 -1.59 19.29 -11.71
C ILE A 921 -1.13 20.74 -11.56
N PRO A 922 0.01 21.02 -10.89
CA PRO A 922 0.63 22.34 -10.95
C PRO A 922 1.00 22.61 -12.41
N SER A 923 0.81 23.85 -12.83
CA SER A 923 0.90 24.31 -14.22
C SER A 923 2.26 24.12 -14.92
N GLU A 924 3.26 23.56 -14.25
CA GLU A 924 4.61 23.35 -14.78
C GLU A 924 4.81 21.94 -15.39
N GLU A 925 3.89 20.98 -15.20
CA GLU A 925 4.03 19.62 -15.75
C GLU A 925 3.47 19.42 -17.17
N PHE A 926 2.97 20.47 -17.83
CA PHE A 926 2.42 20.35 -19.20
C PHE A 926 3.48 19.94 -20.25
N HIS A 927 4.78 20.14 -19.97
CA HIS A 927 5.83 19.97 -20.97
C HIS A 927 6.60 18.64 -20.93
N LYS A 928 6.31 17.73 -19.99
CA LYS A 928 7.04 16.44 -19.95
C LYS A 928 6.41 15.34 -20.80
N TYR A 929 5.12 15.45 -21.10
CA TYR A 929 4.38 14.45 -21.88
C TYR A 929 3.54 15.13 -22.95
N GLY A 930 4.14 15.28 -24.14
CA GLY A 930 3.41 15.70 -25.33
C GLY A 930 2.18 14.83 -25.53
N LEU A 931 1.05 15.46 -25.85
CA LEU A 931 -0.12 14.73 -26.32
C LEU A 931 0.28 13.88 -27.54
N PHE A 932 -0.10 12.59 -27.47
CA PHE A 932 0.10 11.50 -28.42
C PHE A 932 1.44 10.75 -28.36
N SER A 933 1.54 9.83 -27.39
CA SER A 933 1.98 8.47 -27.71
C SER A 933 1.24 7.47 -26.82
N ASN A 934 0.65 6.45 -27.44
CA ASN A 934 0.24 5.23 -26.74
C ASN A 934 1.53 4.50 -26.33
N SER A 935 2.03 4.79 -25.14
CA SER A 935 2.97 3.92 -24.45
C SER A 935 2.83 4.14 -22.96
N GLU A 936 2.47 3.06 -22.26
CA GLU A 936 2.60 2.95 -20.81
C GLU A 936 4.04 3.30 -20.42
N GLU A 937 4.23 4.37 -19.63
CA GLU A 937 5.48 4.55 -18.90
C GLU A 937 5.22 5.16 -17.52
N GLN A 938 5.81 4.53 -16.52
CA GLN A 938 5.59 4.71 -15.09
C GLN A 938 6.01 6.10 -14.60
N LEU A 939 5.20 6.69 -13.71
CA LEU A 939 5.59 7.85 -12.89
C LEU A 939 6.79 7.47 -12.01
N LEU A 940 7.97 8.05 -12.25
CA LEU A 940 9.15 7.91 -11.39
C LEU A 940 9.06 8.84 -10.15
N PRO A 941 9.59 8.42 -8.98
CA PRO A 941 9.54 9.21 -7.73
C PRO A 941 10.54 10.39 -7.72
N ASN A 942 10.17 11.50 -7.06
CA ASN A 942 11.00 12.70 -6.87
C ASN A 942 12.36 12.38 -6.23
N GLU A 943 13.43 12.31 -7.03
CA GLU A 943 14.81 12.29 -6.53
C GLU A 943 15.30 13.69 -6.12
N PHE A 944 16.25 13.77 -5.20
CA PHE A 944 16.91 15.04 -4.81
C PHE A 944 18.43 14.88 -4.75
N ASN A 945 19.20 15.93 -5.02
CA ASN A 945 20.67 15.88 -5.04
C ASN A 945 21.28 16.45 -3.75
N ILE A 946 22.41 15.89 -3.32
CA ILE A 946 23.19 16.40 -2.19
C ILE A 946 24.65 16.54 -2.61
N TYR A 947 25.21 17.74 -2.47
CA TYR A 947 26.62 17.96 -2.82
C TYR A 947 27.27 19.12 -2.04
N PRO A 948 28.58 19.06 -1.75
CA PRO A 948 29.46 17.91 -1.97
C PRO A 948 29.16 16.77 -0.98
N ASN A 949 29.34 15.52 -1.44
CA ASN A 949 29.26 14.32 -0.62
C ASN A 949 30.40 13.37 -1.03
N PRO A 950 31.45 13.15 -0.21
CA PRO A 950 31.60 13.61 1.18
C PRO A 950 31.66 15.14 1.37
N THR A 951 31.26 15.64 2.54
CA THR A 951 31.28 17.05 2.96
C THR A 951 32.27 17.29 4.10
N ASN A 952 32.76 18.52 4.25
CA ASN A 952 33.49 18.97 5.45
C ASN A 952 32.54 19.59 6.51
N GLY A 953 31.23 19.51 6.29
CA GLY A 953 30.18 19.97 7.20
C GLY A 953 29.14 20.86 6.51
N ALA A 954 29.51 21.68 5.52
CA ALA A 954 28.56 22.45 4.72
C ALA A 954 28.23 21.74 3.40
N PHE A 955 26.95 21.59 3.09
CA PHE A 955 26.48 20.94 1.87
C PHE A 955 25.17 21.56 1.37
N ASN A 956 24.89 21.36 0.08
CA ASN A 956 23.64 21.78 -0.54
C ASN A 956 22.73 20.58 -0.71
N VAL A 957 21.45 20.80 -0.47
CA VAL A 957 20.35 19.92 -0.83
C VAL A 957 19.62 20.61 -1.96
N GLU A 958 19.70 20.03 -3.14
CA GLU A 958 19.01 20.51 -4.34
C GLU A 958 17.82 19.58 -4.60
N LEU A 959 16.64 20.11 -4.36
CA LEU A 959 15.37 19.49 -4.67
C LEU A 959 15.02 19.85 -6.10
N GLU A 960 14.59 18.88 -6.90
CA GLU A 960 14.09 19.19 -8.25
C GLU A 960 12.79 20.00 -8.16
N TYR A 961 12.03 19.83 -7.07
CA TYR A 961 10.72 20.45 -6.85
C TYR A 961 10.36 20.61 -5.34
N ILE A 962 9.59 21.65 -4.98
CA ILE A 962 9.04 21.88 -3.63
C ILE A 962 7.55 22.23 -3.76
N ASP A 963 6.69 21.41 -3.16
CA ASP A 963 5.24 21.64 -3.06
C ASP A 963 4.87 22.00 -1.62
N GLY A 964 4.53 23.26 -1.37
CA GLY A 964 4.12 23.73 -0.04
C GLY A 964 5.23 23.67 1.02
N LEU A 965 4.83 23.48 2.28
CA LEU A 965 5.77 23.38 3.41
C LEU A 965 6.54 22.06 3.33
N THR A 966 7.81 22.13 2.95
CA THR A 966 8.73 20.99 2.93
C THR A 966 9.69 21.08 4.10
N THR A 967 9.83 20.00 4.86
CA THR A 967 10.75 19.90 5.99
C THR A 967 11.98 19.10 5.58
N ILE A 968 13.16 19.69 5.73
CA ILE A 968 14.43 19.00 5.59
C ILE A 968 14.97 18.67 6.98
N GLU A 969 15.09 17.39 7.29
CA GLU A 969 15.70 16.87 8.52
C GLU A 969 17.08 16.29 8.19
N VAL A 970 18.10 16.65 8.94
CA VAL A 970 19.39 15.96 8.95
C VAL A 970 19.49 15.19 10.26
N PHE A 971 19.71 13.89 10.20
CA PHE A 971 19.88 13.06 11.39
C PHE A 971 21.18 12.26 11.36
N ASN A 972 21.72 11.99 12.53
CA ASN A 972 22.92 11.17 12.70
C ASN A 972 22.58 9.67 12.54
N ALA A 973 23.60 8.81 12.53
CA ALA A 973 23.42 7.35 12.41
C ALA A 973 22.57 6.70 13.53
N MET A 974 22.35 7.39 14.66
CA MET A 974 21.51 6.93 15.77
C MET A 974 20.03 7.41 15.64
N GLY A 975 19.68 8.09 14.55
CA GLY A 975 18.33 8.61 14.31
C GLY A 975 18.00 9.92 15.02
N SER A 976 18.96 10.56 15.69
CA SER A 976 18.73 11.87 16.32
C SER A 976 18.83 12.99 15.27
N ILE A 977 17.81 13.86 15.21
CA ILE A 977 17.81 15.04 14.35
C ILE A 977 18.87 16.02 14.86
N VAL A 978 19.83 16.36 14.00
CA VAL A 978 20.91 17.31 14.29
C VAL A 978 20.68 18.67 13.63
N LEU A 979 19.81 18.73 12.62
CA LEU A 979 19.39 19.97 11.97
C LEU A 979 18.01 19.77 11.33
N GLU A 980 17.12 20.74 11.48
CA GLU A 980 15.81 20.76 10.82
C GLU A 980 15.60 22.11 10.14
N LYS A 981 15.03 22.12 8.93
CA LYS A 981 14.76 23.35 8.18
C LYS A 981 13.49 23.22 7.34
N ASN A 982 12.55 24.13 7.58
CA ASN A 982 11.36 24.26 6.76
C ASN A 982 11.60 25.22 5.59
N ILE A 983 11.15 24.84 4.41
CA ILE A 983 11.23 25.64 3.18
C ILE A 983 9.89 25.63 2.47
N THR A 984 9.58 26.73 1.80
CA THR A 984 8.31 26.91 1.08
C THR A 984 8.50 27.36 -0.37
N SER A 985 9.73 27.70 -0.79
CA SER A 985 9.98 28.25 -2.14
C SER A 985 11.41 28.10 -2.69
N ARG A 986 12.36 27.50 -1.96
CA ARG A 986 13.78 27.42 -2.39
C ARG A 986 14.21 25.98 -2.65
N ASN A 987 14.35 25.63 -3.92
CA ASN A 987 14.76 24.30 -4.38
C ASN A 987 16.23 23.97 -4.07
N LEU A 988 17.09 24.97 -3.90
CA LEU A 988 18.46 24.80 -3.40
C LEU A 988 18.60 25.29 -1.95
N VAL A 989 18.93 24.38 -1.04
CA VAL A 989 19.08 24.67 0.39
C VAL A 989 20.48 24.32 0.86
N ARG A 990 21.23 25.34 1.25
CA ARG A 990 22.49 25.14 1.96
C ARG A 990 22.24 24.80 3.43
N LEU A 991 22.83 23.70 3.88
CA LEU A 991 22.81 23.19 5.24
C LEU A 991 24.24 23.08 5.80
N ASP A 992 24.39 23.21 7.11
CA ASP A 992 25.69 23.19 7.78
C ASP A 992 25.64 22.37 9.07
N ILE A 993 26.43 21.31 9.10
CA ILE A 993 26.64 20.39 10.23
C ILE A 993 28.12 20.37 10.69
N GLN A 994 28.90 21.44 10.43
CA GLN A 994 30.32 21.51 10.80
C GLN A 994 30.59 21.18 12.28
N ASN A 995 29.67 21.57 13.17
CA ASN A 995 29.77 21.33 14.62
C ASN A 995 29.42 19.90 15.06
N GLN A 996 29.04 19.01 14.12
CA GLN A 996 28.74 17.61 14.40
C GLN A 996 30.00 16.75 14.20
N PRO A 997 30.17 15.61 14.92
CA PRO A 997 31.31 14.71 14.72
C PRO A 997 31.47 14.20 13.28
N ASN A 998 32.65 13.73 12.91
CA ASN A 998 32.85 13.10 11.59
C ASN A 998 32.13 11.74 11.57
N GLY A 999 31.44 11.42 10.49
CA GLY A 999 30.55 10.26 10.45
C GLY A 999 29.47 10.31 9.37
N ILE A 1000 28.55 9.36 9.43
CA ILE A 1000 27.44 9.23 8.48
C ILE A 1000 26.22 9.98 9.01
N TYR A 1001 25.64 10.81 8.14
CA TYR A 1001 24.39 11.52 8.35
C TYR A 1001 23.41 11.18 7.23
N PHE A 1002 22.13 11.41 7.47
CA PHE A 1002 21.08 11.24 6.49
C PHE A 1002 20.27 12.52 6.40
N VAL A 1003 19.99 12.93 5.17
CA VAL A 1003 19.10 14.05 4.89
C VAL A 1003 17.78 13.45 4.46
N LYS A 1004 16.70 13.80 5.15
CA LYS A 1004 15.34 13.39 4.88
C LYS A 1004 14.51 14.60 4.50
N ILE A 1005 13.77 14.46 3.41
CA ILE A 1005 12.89 15.48 2.87
C ILE A 1005 11.47 14.99 3.07
N ILE A 1006 10.69 15.75 3.84
CA ILE A 1006 9.27 15.47 4.11
C ILE A 1006 8.47 16.52 3.35
N SER A 1007 7.69 16.07 2.38
CA SER A 1007 6.71 16.87 1.65
C SER A 1007 5.31 16.32 1.89
N SER A 1008 4.27 17.05 1.49
CA SER A 1008 2.86 16.68 1.63
C SER A 1008 2.52 15.26 1.14
N ASN A 1009 3.24 14.75 0.13
CA ASN A 1009 2.94 13.47 -0.50
C ASN A 1009 4.11 12.46 -0.52
N ASN A 1010 5.33 12.83 -0.12
CA ASN A 1010 6.51 11.96 -0.24
C ASN A 1010 7.55 12.18 0.88
N ILE A 1011 8.24 11.09 1.26
CA ILE A 1011 9.41 11.10 2.15
C ILE A 1011 10.59 10.47 1.41
N ASN A 1012 11.65 11.24 1.17
CA ASN A 1012 12.88 10.77 0.53
C ASN A 1012 14.08 10.95 1.45
N VAL A 1013 15.03 10.01 1.43
CA VAL A 1013 16.22 10.02 2.28
C VAL A 1013 17.48 9.76 1.45
N LYS A 1014 18.53 10.58 1.60
CA LYS A 1014 19.85 10.32 1.01
C LYS A 1014 20.94 10.46 2.08
N LYS A 1015 21.96 9.60 1.95
CA LYS A 1015 23.13 9.53 2.85
C LYS A 1015 24.13 10.64 2.51
N ILE A 1016 24.70 11.27 3.52
CA ILE A 1016 25.86 12.17 3.40
C ILE A 1016 26.98 11.77 4.38
N ILE A 1017 28.22 11.83 3.94
CA ILE A 1017 29.42 11.50 4.74
C ILE A 1017 30.12 12.80 5.12
N LYS A 1018 30.30 13.06 6.43
CA LYS A 1018 31.14 14.17 6.93
C LYS A 1018 32.53 13.66 7.28
N ASN A 1019 33.55 14.19 6.60
CA ASN A 1019 34.96 13.81 6.77
C ASN A 1019 35.65 14.52 7.93
#